data_AF-A0A364GVS1-F1
#
_entry.id   AF-A0A364GVS1-F1
#
_cell.length_a   1.000
_cell.length_b   1.000
_cell.length_c   1.000
_cell.angle_alpha   90.00
_cell.angle_beta   90.00
_cell.angle_gamma   90.00
#
_symmetry.space_group_name_H-M   'P 1'
#
loop_
_entity.id
_entity.type
_entity.pdbx_description
1 polymer ?
#
loop_
_entity_poly.entity_id
_entity_poly.type
_entity_poly.pdbx_seq_one_letter_code
_entity_poly.pdbx_strand_id
1 'polypeptide(L)'
;MNKSFKSIWNEALGAWVAASELDRARGKRVASSRRVAEHVAQAGAAVRPGAHAGLSPRRIVMTLAAAYLGLFQAGAHAQYSAGGGSATGGASSISVGNGSVATQVNSTAFGNLSTAAGTSATALGPGAHAMGDGSTAVGINAQATGVDSASLGVQAIGSGAYSVAIGNLSSATQSGAVAMGSGAAATGVAAIGLGNNAFASGQYAAALGLGASAAGAQSVALGYATHATDTGTVAIGNQATSTGSAGVAVGSGALATGNSGVAMGVNSGAKGTSSIAIGWGGTAGVPGSGTQSLGTSSIAMGSNTTAGADNALAFGLNANASGVSSIAMGVQSTATALFGVALGNLALATGTSATALGPGATASAVGATSIGINSVAAADWTVAIGASNSVAAGAGAGSIAGGNNSKVLGGTGAVALGQGQTVSGDGAVAIGDPSSAIGTGAVTMGSNNTANGNGAVAIGNTNNAQGTGSLALGNTSTAAAAGAIAFGASAVANNANDVALGSGSVTDVPHPTATGTLGGVTYNYNGTNPTSVVSVGAAGTERQITNVAAGRVNSASTDAINGSQLAATNTALDSLSTSTASSITSLSTGVSSLSTGLSSTNSAVTSLSTSTSTGISSLSTGLSSTNSAVTSLSTSTSTGISSLSTGLSSTDSTVTSLSTSTSTGLSSANSSITSLSTSTSTGIGSLSTGLSSTNSAVTSLSTSTSTGIGSLSTGLSSTNSSVTSLSTSTSTGISSLSTGLSSTNSTVTSLSTSTSTGISSLSTGLSSTNSSITSLSTSTSTVVGSLSTGLSSTNSNLTSLSTSTSTVVGSLSTGLSSTNSSITSLSTSTSTVVGSLSTGLSSTNSNLTSLSTATSTGISSLSTGLSSIANNNTNLGNSTAGAIGGGATYDPTTGTISAPSYVTYNSDGSTTINNNVGSAIDNINAHGIKYFHANSTAPDSQAVGVDSVAIGPNAISKVDGSIALGSGSVADRAVVPSSGILRNGSASIPFDTTDQTLLGAVSVGDATNKTYRQITNVADGTGQQDAVTVRQLT
;
A
#
# COMPACT_ATOMS: atom_id res chain seq x y z
N MET A 1 -63.23 4.55 0.72
CA MET A 1 -63.99 3.29 0.59
C MET A 1 -63.24 2.40 -0.39
N ASN A 2 -62.90 1.17 -0.03
CA ASN A 2 -62.23 0.26 -0.96
C ASN A 2 -63.20 -0.19 -2.05
N LYS A 3 -62.74 -0.22 -3.31
CA LYS A 3 -63.38 -0.95 -4.41
C LYS A 3 -62.38 -1.98 -4.91
N SER A 4 -62.79 -3.25 -4.91
CA SER A 4 -61.99 -4.34 -5.47
C SER A 4 -62.03 -4.31 -7.00
N PHE A 5 -60.90 -4.62 -7.62
CA PHE A 5 -60.76 -4.78 -9.06
C PHE A 5 -60.03 -6.09 -9.32
N LYS A 6 -60.32 -6.75 -10.45
CA LYS A 6 -59.52 -7.88 -10.95
C LYS A 6 -58.79 -7.47 -12.21
N SER A 7 -57.50 -7.79 -12.25
CA SER A 7 -56.69 -7.72 -13.46
C SER A 7 -57.01 -8.92 -14.34
N ILE A 8 -57.34 -8.67 -15.61
CA ILE A 8 -57.56 -9.69 -16.64
C ILE A 8 -56.79 -9.34 -17.90
N TRP A 9 -56.29 -10.37 -18.60
CA TRP A 9 -55.54 -10.22 -19.84
C TRP A 9 -56.49 -9.99 -21.01
N ASN A 10 -56.24 -8.96 -21.81
CA ASN A 10 -57.05 -8.63 -22.98
C ASN A 10 -56.27 -8.96 -24.27
N GLU A 11 -56.61 -10.08 -24.90
CA GLU A 11 -55.94 -10.59 -26.11
C GLU A 11 -56.07 -9.66 -27.33
N ALA A 12 -57.10 -8.81 -27.38
CA ALA A 12 -57.27 -7.83 -28.46
C ALA A 12 -56.44 -6.56 -28.28
N LEU A 13 -55.84 -6.34 -27.10
CA LEU A 13 -54.99 -5.18 -26.78
C LEU A 13 -53.58 -5.56 -26.30
N GLY A 14 -53.29 -6.84 -26.10
CA GLY A 14 -51.97 -7.33 -25.65
C GLY A 14 -51.58 -6.86 -24.24
N ALA A 15 -52.55 -6.56 -23.38
CA ALA A 15 -52.30 -5.88 -22.10
C ALA A 15 -53.20 -6.40 -20.96
N TRP A 16 -52.73 -6.24 -19.73
CA TRP A 16 -53.52 -6.41 -18.51
C TRP A 16 -54.42 -5.20 -18.27
N VAL A 17 -55.71 -5.44 -18.05
CA VAL A 17 -56.72 -4.40 -17.81
C VAL A 17 -57.42 -4.66 -16.47
N ALA A 18 -57.60 -3.61 -15.67
CA ALA A 18 -58.32 -3.69 -14.40
C ALA A 18 -59.84 -3.55 -14.62
N ALA A 19 -60.59 -4.62 -14.37
CA ALA A 19 -62.05 -4.64 -14.44
C ALA A 19 -62.68 -4.55 -13.04
N SER A 20 -63.82 -3.85 -12.93
CA SER A 20 -64.60 -3.78 -11.68
C SER A 20 -65.65 -4.90 -11.63
N GLU A 21 -65.78 -5.59 -10.51
CA GLU A 21 -66.62 -6.79 -10.36
C GLU A 21 -68.15 -6.52 -10.31
N LEU A 22 -68.62 -5.38 -10.82
CA LEU A 22 -70.03 -4.95 -10.72
C LEU A 22 -70.82 -4.91 -12.04
N ASP A 23 -70.18 -4.94 -13.22
CA ASP A 23 -70.89 -4.86 -14.51
C ASP A 23 -71.44 -6.21 -14.97
N ARG A 24 -72.69 -6.48 -14.57
CA ARG A 24 -73.44 -7.69 -14.89
C ARG A 24 -74.06 -7.62 -16.29
N ALA A 25 -73.26 -7.85 -17.33
CA ALA A 25 -73.70 -7.85 -18.73
C ALA A 25 -74.90 -8.81 -18.98
N ARG A 26 -76.02 -8.26 -19.47
CA ARG A 26 -77.23 -9.02 -19.84
C ARG A 26 -77.45 -9.03 -21.36
N GLY A 27 -77.39 -10.23 -21.95
CA GLY A 27 -77.94 -10.56 -23.27
C GLY A 27 -78.35 -12.05 -23.28
N LYS A 28 -79.34 -12.51 -24.07
CA LYS A 28 -80.05 -11.88 -25.20
C LYS A 28 -81.57 -12.11 -25.13
N ARG A 29 -82.33 -11.14 -25.67
CA ARG A 29 -83.55 -11.25 -26.53
C ARG A 29 -84.57 -12.38 -26.31
N VAL A 30 -85.85 -11.98 -26.14
CA VAL A 30 -86.97 -12.43 -26.99
C VAL A 30 -87.79 -11.18 -27.42
N ALA A 31 -88.68 -11.33 -28.40
CA ALA A 31 -89.24 -10.33 -29.32
C ALA A 31 -90.21 -9.24 -28.80
N SER A 32 -90.40 -8.25 -29.70
CA SER A 32 -91.63 -7.48 -29.98
C SER A 32 -92.19 -6.47 -28.97
N SER A 33 -92.20 -5.19 -29.37
CA SER A 33 -93.45 -4.49 -29.74
C SER A 33 -93.20 -3.14 -30.46
N ARG A 34 -94.29 -2.56 -30.97
CA ARG A 34 -94.50 -1.21 -31.55
C ARG A 34 -93.92 -0.08 -30.66
N ARG A 35 -93.67 1.16 -31.11
CA ARG A 35 -93.88 1.89 -32.39
C ARG A 35 -93.07 3.20 -32.35
N VAL A 36 -92.41 3.57 -33.44
CA VAL A 36 -92.27 4.98 -33.90
C VAL A 36 -92.37 4.94 -35.42
N ALA A 37 -92.91 5.98 -36.04
CA ALA A 37 -92.90 6.16 -37.48
C ALA A 37 -92.13 7.43 -37.81
N GLU A 38 -91.12 7.34 -38.67
CA GLU A 38 -90.69 8.49 -39.45
C GLU A 38 -90.10 8.04 -40.81
N HIS A 39 -90.72 8.58 -41.85
CA HIS A 39 -90.23 8.75 -43.22
C HIS A 39 -90.07 10.27 -43.39
N VAL A 40 -89.30 10.84 -44.32
CA VAL A 40 -88.53 10.27 -45.45
C VAL A 40 -87.01 10.41 -45.11
N ALA A 41 -85.98 10.55 -45.95
CA ALA A 41 -85.76 10.73 -47.41
C ALA A 41 -84.38 10.07 -47.76
N GLN A 42 -83.84 10.04 -48.98
CA GLN A 42 -84.27 10.50 -50.32
C GLN A 42 -83.49 9.70 -51.40
N ALA A 43 -84.11 9.40 -52.56
CA ALA A 43 -83.51 8.89 -53.83
C ALA A 43 -82.56 7.65 -53.77
N GLY A 44 -82.58 6.68 -54.69
CA GLY A 44 -83.33 6.38 -55.92
C GLY A 44 -82.71 5.11 -56.54
N ALA A 45 -83.21 4.43 -57.59
CA ALA A 45 -84.41 4.66 -58.40
C ALA A 45 -84.83 3.36 -59.14
N ALA A 46 -85.96 3.43 -59.86
CA ALA A 46 -86.38 2.59 -61.00
C ALA A 46 -87.00 1.18 -60.80
N VAL A 47 -87.88 0.86 -61.78
CA VAL A 47 -88.50 -0.43 -62.17
C VAL A 47 -89.79 -0.88 -61.42
N ARG A 48 -90.65 -1.54 -62.19
CA ARG A 48 -92.10 -1.89 -62.06
C ARG A 48 -92.28 -3.44 -61.96
N PRO A 49 -93.49 -4.03 -61.91
CA PRO A 49 -94.77 -3.65 -61.26
C PRO A 49 -95.53 -4.82 -60.57
N GLY A 50 -96.65 -4.49 -59.90
CA GLY A 50 -97.81 -5.38 -59.68
C GLY A 50 -98.21 -5.58 -58.22
N ALA A 51 -99.45 -5.95 -57.82
CA ALA A 51 -100.79 -5.93 -58.42
C ALA A 51 -101.75 -6.62 -57.40
N HIS A 52 -103.05 -6.32 -57.44
CA HIS A 52 -104.19 -6.99 -56.74
C HIS A 52 -104.58 -6.55 -55.31
N ALA A 53 -105.87 -6.85 -54.98
CA ALA A 53 -106.66 -6.51 -53.78
C ALA A 53 -106.98 -5.00 -53.58
N GLY A 54 -108.22 -4.53 -53.40
CA GLY A 54 -109.54 -5.18 -53.32
C GLY A 54 -109.84 -5.77 -51.93
N LEU A 55 -110.90 -5.40 -51.18
CA LEU A 55 -112.07 -4.54 -51.44
C LEU A 55 -112.43 -3.73 -50.17
N SER A 56 -113.22 -2.65 -50.31
CA SER A 56 -113.95 -2.03 -49.20
C SER A 56 -115.40 -2.55 -49.15
N PRO A 57 -116.11 -2.43 -48.01
CA PRO A 57 -117.21 -1.45 -48.00
C PRO A 57 -117.58 -0.83 -46.63
N ARG A 58 -118.08 0.43 -46.67
CA ARG A 58 -119.19 1.04 -45.85
C ARG A 58 -119.21 0.78 -44.33
N ARG A 59 -119.30 1.77 -43.43
CA ARG A 59 -119.73 3.20 -43.45
C ARG A 59 -118.76 4.00 -42.54
N ILE A 60 -118.65 5.34 -42.51
CA ILE A 60 -119.62 6.43 -42.72
C ILE A 60 -118.94 7.60 -43.49
N VAL A 61 -119.63 8.09 -44.54
CA VAL A 61 -119.69 9.48 -45.08
C VAL A 61 -118.47 10.41 -44.80
N MET A 62 -117.71 10.90 -45.79
CA MET A 62 -118.15 11.56 -47.05
C MET A 62 -117.46 11.08 -48.34
N THR A 63 -117.89 11.69 -49.46
CA THR A 63 -117.37 11.65 -50.84
C THR A 63 -117.71 10.40 -51.66
N LEU A 64 -118.67 10.59 -52.56
CA LEU A 64 -118.83 9.83 -53.80
C LEU A 64 -118.68 10.82 -54.97
N ALA A 65 -118.03 10.38 -56.04
CA ALA A 65 -118.08 10.95 -57.40
C ALA A 65 -117.72 12.44 -57.59
N ALA A 66 -116.51 12.65 -58.13
CA ALA A 66 -116.39 13.30 -59.44
C ALA A 66 -115.92 12.23 -60.43
N ALA A 67 -116.40 12.12 -61.67
CA ALA A 67 -117.51 12.83 -62.34
C ALA A 67 -118.06 11.93 -63.46
N TYR A 68 -119.26 12.22 -64.00
CA TYR A 68 -119.53 12.04 -65.43
C TYR A 68 -120.70 12.92 -65.94
N LEU A 69 -120.35 13.85 -66.83
CA LEU A 69 -121.11 14.37 -67.99
C LEU A 69 -122.66 14.50 -67.94
N GLY A 70 -123.17 15.73 -68.12
CA GLY A 70 -124.26 15.97 -69.08
C GLY A 70 -125.53 16.71 -68.66
N LEU A 71 -125.55 18.04 -68.89
CA LEU A 71 -126.73 18.92 -69.04
C LEU A 71 -127.67 19.14 -67.81
N PHE A 72 -128.50 20.19 -67.97
CA PHE A 72 -129.62 20.67 -67.14
C PHE A 72 -129.37 21.66 -65.97
N GLN A 73 -130.10 22.76 -66.10
CA GLN A 73 -130.34 23.96 -65.29
C GLN A 73 -130.22 23.90 -63.75
N ALA A 74 -129.63 24.97 -63.21
CA ALA A 74 -129.92 25.67 -61.94
C ALA A 74 -130.81 24.99 -60.87
N GLY A 75 -130.19 24.58 -59.76
CA GLY A 75 -130.85 24.42 -58.46
C GLY A 75 -130.72 25.67 -57.59
N ALA A 76 -131.77 26.04 -56.86
CA ALA A 76 -131.77 27.25 -56.02
C ALA A 76 -131.05 27.03 -54.68
N HIS A 77 -129.89 27.66 -54.50
CA HIS A 77 -129.20 27.74 -53.21
C HIS A 77 -129.71 28.94 -52.42
N ALA A 78 -130.44 28.68 -51.33
CA ALA A 78 -131.07 29.72 -50.54
C ALA A 78 -130.07 30.65 -49.85
N GLN A 79 -130.35 31.95 -49.91
CA GLN A 79 -129.75 32.96 -49.03
C GLN A 79 -130.56 33.02 -47.73
N TYR A 80 -129.89 33.08 -46.59
CA TYR A 80 -130.55 33.19 -45.28
C TYR A 80 -130.15 34.48 -44.58
N SER A 81 -131.04 35.47 -44.56
CA SER A 81 -130.90 36.65 -43.70
C SER A 81 -131.95 36.64 -42.58
N ALA A 82 -131.52 36.95 -41.36
CA ALA A 82 -132.40 37.08 -40.20
C ALA A 82 -131.92 38.18 -39.24
N GLY A 83 -132.86 38.79 -38.49
CA GLY A 83 -132.55 39.76 -37.44
C GLY A 83 -131.94 41.09 -37.91
N GLY A 84 -132.06 41.43 -39.20
CA GLY A 84 -131.50 42.66 -39.79
C GLY A 84 -130.07 42.52 -40.33
N GLY A 85 -129.71 41.33 -40.81
CA GLY A 85 -128.48 41.09 -41.58
C GLY A 85 -128.64 41.29 -43.10
N SER A 86 -127.55 41.14 -43.85
CA SER A 86 -127.49 41.32 -45.30
C SER A 86 -126.65 40.22 -45.97
N ALA A 87 -127.33 39.21 -46.52
CA ALA A 87 -126.69 38.10 -47.24
C ALA A 87 -126.77 38.34 -48.76
N THR A 88 -125.74 38.97 -49.33
CA THR A 88 -125.72 39.40 -50.75
C THR A 88 -124.92 38.47 -51.67
N GLY A 89 -124.10 37.58 -51.11
CA GLY A 89 -123.08 36.79 -51.84
C GLY A 89 -123.54 35.67 -52.77
N GLY A 90 -124.79 35.66 -53.23
CA GLY A 90 -125.32 34.57 -54.04
C GLY A 90 -125.51 33.28 -53.26
N ALA A 91 -125.00 32.16 -53.77
CA ALA A 91 -125.35 30.82 -53.29
C ALA A 91 -124.87 30.54 -51.85
N SER A 92 -125.77 29.99 -51.02
CA SER A 92 -125.51 29.52 -49.66
C SER A 92 -124.95 30.56 -48.67
N SER A 93 -125.11 31.87 -48.92
CA SER A 93 -124.69 32.91 -47.97
C SER A 93 -125.67 33.09 -46.80
N ILE A 94 -125.17 33.18 -45.57
CA ILE A 94 -125.92 33.26 -44.32
C ILE A 94 -125.54 34.55 -43.57
N SER A 95 -126.51 35.36 -43.12
CA SER A 95 -126.28 36.59 -42.35
C SER A 95 -127.33 36.75 -41.23
N VAL A 96 -126.93 36.60 -39.97
CA VAL A 96 -127.86 36.61 -38.83
C VAL A 96 -127.45 37.63 -37.78
N GLY A 97 -128.33 38.60 -37.53
CA GLY A 97 -128.16 39.65 -36.53
C GLY A 97 -128.06 41.05 -37.14
N ASN A 98 -128.44 42.06 -36.36
CA ASN A 98 -128.57 43.44 -36.83
C ASN A 98 -127.22 43.99 -37.36
N GLY A 99 -127.19 44.49 -38.58
CA GLY A 99 -125.99 45.00 -39.22
C GLY A 99 -124.95 43.94 -39.60
N SER A 100 -125.28 42.65 -39.55
CA SER A 100 -124.41 41.60 -40.11
C SER A 100 -124.40 41.64 -41.64
N VAL A 101 -123.30 41.22 -42.26
CA VAL A 101 -123.13 41.20 -43.71
C VAL A 101 -122.39 39.94 -44.17
N ALA A 102 -122.90 39.24 -45.18
CA ALA A 102 -122.27 38.09 -45.82
C ALA A 102 -122.25 38.28 -47.35
N THR A 103 -121.10 38.69 -47.91
CA THR A 103 -121.03 39.25 -49.28
C THR A 103 -120.57 38.29 -50.37
N GLN A 104 -120.15 37.07 -50.03
CA GLN A 104 -119.62 36.09 -51.00
C GLN A 104 -120.33 34.73 -50.93
N VAL A 105 -120.10 33.88 -51.94
CA VAL A 105 -120.65 32.51 -52.00
C VAL A 105 -120.21 31.72 -50.77
N ASN A 106 -121.14 30.97 -50.17
CA ASN A 106 -120.93 30.12 -49.00
C ASN A 106 -120.43 30.87 -47.73
N SER A 107 -120.47 32.20 -47.70
CA SER A 107 -120.05 33.01 -46.54
C SER A 107 -121.11 33.02 -45.43
N THR A 108 -120.69 32.97 -44.16
CA THR A 108 -121.58 32.92 -42.99
C THR A 108 -121.20 34.01 -41.99
N ALA A 109 -122.10 34.95 -41.73
CA ALA A 109 -121.99 35.97 -40.68
C ALA A 109 -123.07 35.76 -39.60
N PHE A 110 -122.68 35.69 -38.34
CA PHE A 110 -123.59 35.49 -37.20
C PHE A 110 -123.18 36.37 -36.01
N GLY A 111 -124.00 37.37 -35.68
CA GLY A 111 -123.77 38.35 -34.63
C GLY A 111 -123.97 39.78 -35.10
N ASN A 112 -124.31 40.69 -34.19
CA ASN A 112 -124.46 42.11 -34.49
C ASN A 112 -123.16 42.68 -35.09
N LEU A 113 -123.25 43.42 -36.21
CA LEU A 113 -122.10 43.98 -36.94
C LEU A 113 -121.03 42.96 -37.38
N SER A 114 -121.37 41.67 -37.50
CA SER A 114 -120.44 40.66 -38.03
C SER A 114 -120.36 40.69 -39.57
N THR A 115 -119.16 40.57 -40.12
CA THR A 115 -118.91 40.67 -41.57
C THR A 115 -118.15 39.45 -42.09
N ALA A 116 -118.76 38.67 -42.98
CA ALA A 116 -118.10 37.61 -43.74
C ALA A 116 -117.96 38.04 -45.21
N ALA A 117 -116.80 38.60 -45.56
CA ALA A 117 -116.55 39.23 -46.86
C ALA A 117 -115.73 38.38 -47.84
N GLY A 118 -115.15 37.26 -47.37
CA GLY A 118 -114.47 36.28 -48.22
C GLY A 118 -115.35 35.10 -48.64
N THR A 119 -114.99 34.44 -49.72
CA THR A 119 -115.66 33.24 -50.24
C THR A 119 -115.49 32.07 -49.26
N SER A 120 -116.59 31.42 -48.88
CA SER A 120 -116.65 30.45 -47.76
C SER A 120 -116.17 30.98 -46.39
N ALA A 121 -116.05 32.30 -46.20
CA ALA A 121 -115.61 32.87 -44.93
C ALA A 121 -116.67 32.76 -43.84
N THR A 122 -116.26 32.56 -42.58
CA THR A 122 -117.15 32.40 -41.42
C THR A 122 -116.84 33.42 -40.32
N ALA A 123 -117.74 34.36 -40.06
CA ALA A 123 -117.68 35.34 -38.99
C ALA A 123 -118.75 35.04 -37.92
N LEU A 124 -118.36 34.79 -36.67
CA LEU A 124 -119.25 34.31 -35.61
C LEU A 124 -118.99 35.02 -34.27
N GLY A 125 -119.72 36.11 -34.02
CA GLY A 125 -119.63 36.94 -32.82
C GLY A 125 -119.92 38.42 -33.12
N PRO A 126 -120.32 39.22 -32.12
CA PRO A 126 -120.48 40.67 -32.30
C PRO A 126 -119.21 41.33 -32.84
N GLY A 127 -119.30 42.04 -33.96
CA GLY A 127 -118.16 42.68 -34.62
C GLY A 127 -117.09 41.72 -35.18
N ALA A 128 -117.36 40.43 -35.33
CA ALA A 128 -116.43 39.49 -35.96
C ALA A 128 -116.29 39.78 -37.47
N HIS A 129 -115.07 39.83 -37.99
CA HIS A 129 -114.76 40.11 -39.40
C HIS A 129 -113.92 38.97 -40.00
N ALA A 130 -114.49 38.23 -40.95
CA ALA A 130 -113.82 37.21 -41.75
C ALA A 130 -113.72 37.72 -43.21
N MET A 131 -112.62 38.37 -43.56
CA MET A 131 -112.47 39.11 -44.83
C MET A 131 -111.72 38.35 -45.93
N GLY A 132 -110.90 37.36 -45.58
CA GLY A 132 -110.18 36.54 -46.58
C GLY A 132 -111.04 35.37 -47.08
N ASP A 133 -110.81 34.92 -48.32
CA ASP A 133 -111.36 33.64 -48.78
C ASP A 133 -110.95 32.50 -47.81
N GLY A 134 -111.88 31.59 -47.47
CA GLY A 134 -111.67 30.51 -46.50
C GLY A 134 -111.51 30.94 -45.03
N SER A 135 -111.48 32.25 -44.73
CA SER A 135 -111.17 32.74 -43.38
C SER A 135 -112.25 32.46 -42.33
N THR A 136 -111.86 32.30 -41.07
CA THR A 136 -112.77 32.01 -39.94
C THR A 136 -112.46 32.92 -38.75
N ALA A 137 -113.36 33.84 -38.43
CA ALA A 137 -113.31 34.72 -37.25
C ALA A 137 -114.41 34.37 -36.25
N VAL A 138 -114.07 34.01 -35.02
CA VAL A 138 -115.01 33.65 -33.95
C VAL A 138 -114.66 34.39 -32.67
N GLY A 139 -115.62 35.12 -32.10
CA GLY A 139 -115.45 35.94 -30.90
C GLY A 139 -115.72 37.43 -31.14
N ILE A 140 -115.85 38.19 -30.05
CA ILE A 140 -116.15 39.62 -30.13
C ILE A 140 -114.97 40.36 -30.77
N ASN A 141 -115.21 41.09 -31.85
CA ASN A 141 -114.21 41.85 -32.61
C ASN A 141 -113.02 41.00 -33.13
N ALA A 142 -113.21 39.70 -33.36
CA ALA A 142 -112.21 38.84 -34.03
C ALA A 142 -112.03 39.26 -35.50
N GLN A 143 -110.82 39.21 -36.05
CA GLN A 143 -110.47 39.71 -37.39
C GLN A 143 -109.58 38.72 -38.16
N ALA A 144 -110.19 37.83 -38.94
CA ALA A 144 -109.51 36.91 -39.85
C ALA A 144 -109.49 37.53 -41.26
N THR A 145 -108.44 38.28 -41.60
CA THR A 145 -108.36 39.03 -42.88
C THR A 145 -107.44 38.40 -43.91
N GLY A 146 -106.65 37.39 -43.53
CA GLY A 146 -105.85 36.62 -44.49
C GLY A 146 -106.66 35.49 -45.15
N VAL A 147 -106.26 35.07 -46.34
CA VAL A 147 -106.80 33.86 -46.99
C VAL A 147 -106.51 32.62 -46.13
N ASP A 148 -107.48 31.73 -45.97
CA ASP A 148 -107.42 30.52 -45.12
C ASP A 148 -106.94 30.80 -43.67
N SER A 149 -107.21 32.00 -43.14
CA SER A 149 -106.82 32.40 -41.78
C SER A 149 -107.88 32.04 -40.73
N ALA A 150 -107.45 31.78 -39.49
CA ALA A 150 -108.32 31.55 -38.34
C ALA A 150 -108.05 32.60 -37.23
N SER A 151 -109.11 33.12 -36.61
CA SER A 151 -109.07 34.07 -35.50
C SER A 151 -110.12 33.69 -34.46
N LEU A 152 -109.71 33.09 -33.34
CA LEU A 152 -110.60 32.47 -32.37
C LEU A 152 -110.41 33.09 -30.97
N GLY A 153 -111.15 34.15 -30.67
CA GLY A 153 -111.07 34.85 -29.39
C GLY A 153 -111.52 36.31 -29.45
N VAL A 154 -111.72 36.94 -28.29
CA VAL A 154 -112.06 38.36 -28.21
C VAL A 154 -110.88 39.20 -28.69
N GLN A 155 -111.04 39.96 -29.78
CA GLN A 155 -109.99 40.73 -30.45
C GLN A 155 -108.79 39.88 -30.91
N ALA A 156 -109.03 38.63 -31.33
CA ALA A 156 -108.03 37.83 -32.05
C ALA A 156 -107.86 38.36 -33.49
N ILE A 157 -106.64 38.47 -34.00
CA ILE A 157 -106.32 39.02 -35.32
C ILE A 157 -105.45 38.03 -36.12
N GLY A 158 -105.96 37.54 -37.24
CA GLY A 158 -105.25 36.67 -38.19
C GLY A 158 -105.22 37.33 -39.57
N SER A 159 -104.28 38.23 -39.80
CA SER A 159 -104.18 38.97 -41.07
C SER A 159 -103.30 38.30 -42.13
N GLY A 160 -102.51 37.30 -41.73
CA GLY A 160 -101.65 36.54 -42.65
C GLY A 160 -102.41 35.44 -43.38
N ALA A 161 -102.02 35.14 -44.62
CA ALA A 161 -102.51 33.94 -45.30
C ALA A 161 -102.12 32.68 -44.50
N TYR A 162 -103.02 31.71 -44.36
CA TYR A 162 -102.80 30.49 -43.55
C TYR A 162 -102.45 30.77 -42.07
N SER A 163 -102.76 31.96 -41.54
CA SER A 163 -102.43 32.32 -40.15
C SER A 163 -103.46 31.83 -39.15
N VAL A 164 -103.04 31.57 -37.90
CA VAL A 164 -103.91 31.05 -36.83
C VAL A 164 -103.70 31.86 -35.55
N ALA A 165 -104.66 32.73 -35.22
CA ALA A 165 -104.71 33.47 -33.96
C ALA A 165 -105.77 32.86 -33.03
N ILE A 166 -105.40 32.40 -31.83
CA ILE A 166 -106.34 31.79 -30.86
C ILE A 166 -106.07 32.35 -29.47
N GLY A 167 -107.07 32.97 -28.84
CA GLY A 167 -106.96 33.64 -27.55
C GLY A 167 -107.43 35.10 -27.58
N ASN A 168 -107.62 35.69 -26.40
CA ASN A 168 -107.93 37.11 -26.30
C ASN A 168 -106.70 37.95 -26.71
N LEU A 169 -106.88 38.95 -27.58
CA LEU A 169 -105.79 39.80 -28.08
C LEU A 169 -104.62 39.02 -28.74
N SER A 170 -104.89 37.81 -29.26
CA SER A 170 -103.88 37.07 -30.04
C SER A 170 -103.71 37.68 -31.44
N SER A 171 -102.50 37.68 -32.00
CA SER A 171 -102.18 38.38 -33.24
C SER A 171 -101.20 37.60 -34.12
N ALA A 172 -101.68 37.03 -35.22
CA ALA A 172 -100.89 36.30 -36.21
C ALA A 172 -100.91 37.05 -37.55
N THR A 173 -99.94 37.96 -37.77
CA THR A 173 -100.08 38.97 -38.84
C THR A 173 -99.53 38.55 -40.19
N GLN A 174 -98.59 37.60 -40.22
CA GLN A 174 -97.85 37.19 -41.42
C GLN A 174 -98.25 35.81 -41.95
N SER A 175 -97.88 35.52 -43.20
CA SER A 175 -98.19 34.23 -43.84
C SER A 175 -97.66 33.04 -43.02
N GLY A 176 -98.52 32.05 -42.77
CA GLY A 176 -98.23 30.85 -41.97
C GLY A 176 -97.96 31.08 -40.48
N ALA A 177 -98.21 32.29 -39.94
CA ALA A 177 -97.94 32.59 -38.54
C ALA A 177 -99.00 31.98 -37.60
N VAL A 178 -98.58 31.51 -36.43
CA VAL A 178 -99.45 30.86 -35.42
C VAL A 178 -99.27 31.54 -34.07
N ALA A 179 -100.31 32.20 -33.56
CA ALA A 179 -100.34 32.89 -32.28
C ALA A 179 -101.42 32.29 -31.37
N MET A 180 -101.04 31.46 -30.39
CA MET A 180 -101.97 30.74 -29.51
C MET A 180 -101.73 31.06 -28.04
N GLY A 181 -102.63 31.83 -27.44
CA GLY A 181 -102.58 32.29 -26.05
C GLY A 181 -103.15 33.70 -25.91
N SER A 182 -103.54 34.09 -24.69
CA SER A 182 -103.93 35.48 -24.44
C SER A 182 -102.75 36.42 -24.67
N GLY A 183 -102.89 37.46 -25.47
CA GLY A 183 -101.80 38.37 -25.85
C GLY A 183 -100.65 37.73 -26.63
N ALA A 184 -100.82 36.51 -27.18
CA ALA A 184 -99.79 35.87 -28.00
C ALA A 184 -99.66 36.59 -29.35
N ALA A 185 -98.44 36.86 -29.82
CA ALA A 185 -98.19 37.53 -31.09
C ALA A 185 -97.16 36.77 -31.93
N ALA A 186 -97.51 36.50 -33.18
CA ALA A 186 -96.65 35.91 -34.20
C ALA A 186 -96.62 36.86 -35.42
N THR A 187 -95.60 37.72 -35.44
CA THR A 187 -95.45 38.82 -36.42
C THR A 187 -94.30 38.58 -37.41
N GLY A 188 -93.61 37.45 -37.32
CA GLY A 188 -92.71 36.94 -38.36
C GLY A 188 -93.41 35.97 -39.32
N VAL A 189 -92.93 35.88 -40.58
CA VAL A 189 -93.43 34.90 -41.55
C VAL A 189 -93.12 33.48 -41.04
N ALA A 190 -94.15 32.62 -41.03
CA ALA A 190 -94.12 31.26 -40.46
C ALA A 190 -93.60 31.19 -39.01
N ALA A 191 -93.83 32.24 -38.21
CA ALA A 191 -93.47 32.28 -36.80
C ALA A 191 -94.54 31.62 -35.91
N ILE A 192 -94.13 31.07 -34.77
CA ILE A 192 -95.00 30.36 -33.82
C ILE A 192 -94.86 30.97 -32.43
N GLY A 193 -95.88 31.69 -31.96
CA GLY A 193 -96.04 32.16 -30.58
C GLY A 193 -97.08 31.31 -29.84
N LEU A 194 -96.67 30.48 -28.88
CA LEU A 194 -97.55 29.60 -28.10
C LEU A 194 -97.35 29.85 -26.60
N GLY A 195 -98.33 30.48 -25.96
CA GLY A 195 -98.31 30.86 -24.55
C GLY A 195 -98.90 32.24 -24.33
N ASN A 196 -99.31 32.56 -23.09
CA ASN A 196 -99.74 33.93 -22.78
C ASN A 196 -98.55 34.90 -22.94
N ASN A 197 -98.78 35.99 -23.67
CA ASN A 197 -97.75 36.97 -24.04
C ASN A 197 -96.51 36.37 -24.74
N ALA A 198 -96.64 35.23 -25.43
CA ALA A 198 -95.58 34.69 -26.27
C ALA A 198 -95.40 35.54 -27.53
N PHE A 199 -94.18 35.98 -27.83
CA PHE A 199 -93.87 36.95 -28.89
C PHE A 199 -92.86 36.37 -29.89
N ALA A 200 -93.30 36.04 -31.10
CA ALA A 200 -92.47 35.50 -32.19
C ALA A 200 -92.46 36.45 -33.40
N SER A 201 -91.53 37.40 -33.43
CA SER A 201 -91.41 38.39 -34.51
C SER A 201 -90.38 38.03 -35.58
N GLY A 202 -89.47 37.11 -35.31
CA GLY A 202 -88.49 36.65 -36.30
C GLY A 202 -89.11 35.74 -37.37
N GLN A 203 -88.60 35.79 -38.60
CA GLN A 203 -88.98 34.84 -39.65
C GLN A 203 -88.60 33.41 -39.23
N TYR A 204 -89.51 32.44 -39.34
CA TYR A 204 -89.36 31.07 -38.82
C TYR A 204 -89.04 30.97 -37.32
N ALA A 205 -89.35 32.00 -36.52
CA ALA A 205 -89.05 32.00 -35.08
C ALA A 205 -90.12 31.28 -34.25
N ALA A 206 -89.72 30.68 -33.13
CA ALA A 206 -90.60 29.88 -32.27
C ALA A 206 -90.50 30.32 -30.80
N ALA A 207 -91.50 31.04 -30.30
CA ALA A 207 -91.66 31.45 -28.90
C ALA A 207 -92.70 30.58 -28.20
N LEU A 208 -92.26 29.61 -27.40
CA LEU A 208 -93.10 28.62 -26.73
C LEU A 208 -92.99 28.78 -25.19
N GLY A 209 -93.96 29.46 -24.60
CA GLY A 209 -94.10 29.60 -23.15
C GLY A 209 -94.67 30.94 -22.70
N LEU A 210 -94.93 31.07 -21.39
CA LEU A 210 -95.41 32.30 -20.77
C LEU A 210 -94.33 33.39 -20.87
N GLY A 211 -94.60 34.44 -21.65
CA GLY A 211 -93.66 35.55 -21.89
C GLY A 211 -92.40 35.17 -22.68
N ALA A 212 -92.40 34.05 -23.42
CA ALA A 212 -91.28 33.71 -24.31
C ALA A 212 -91.18 34.70 -25.47
N SER A 213 -89.96 35.09 -25.86
CA SER A 213 -89.69 36.08 -26.90
C SER A 213 -88.64 35.57 -27.89
N ALA A 214 -89.05 35.31 -29.13
CA ALA A 214 -88.23 34.84 -30.25
C ALA A 214 -88.23 35.90 -31.37
N ALA A 215 -87.31 36.86 -31.25
CA ALA A 215 -87.28 38.04 -32.12
C ALA A 215 -86.31 37.89 -33.31
N GLY A 216 -85.28 37.05 -33.18
CA GLY A 216 -84.31 36.79 -34.26
C GLY A 216 -84.86 35.86 -35.35
N ALA A 217 -84.41 35.99 -36.59
CA ALA A 217 -84.76 35.03 -37.64
C ALA A 217 -84.25 33.62 -37.28
N GLN A 218 -85.07 32.59 -37.51
CA GLN A 218 -84.80 31.19 -37.15
C GLN A 218 -84.51 30.97 -35.63
N SER A 219 -84.93 31.90 -34.76
CA SER A 219 -84.70 31.80 -33.32
C SER A 219 -85.72 30.93 -32.58
N VAL A 220 -85.31 30.31 -31.47
CA VAL A 220 -86.16 29.43 -30.65
C VAL A 220 -86.08 29.86 -29.18
N ALA A 221 -87.19 30.34 -28.62
CA ALA A 221 -87.33 30.66 -27.20
C ALA A 221 -88.34 29.71 -26.55
N LEU A 222 -87.89 28.80 -25.67
CA LEU A 222 -88.73 27.73 -25.09
C LEU A 222 -88.68 27.76 -23.55
N GLY A 223 -89.77 28.20 -22.93
CA GLY A 223 -89.96 28.21 -21.48
C GLY A 223 -90.52 29.53 -20.94
N TYR A 224 -90.33 29.76 -19.63
CA TYR A 224 -90.83 30.97 -18.97
C TYR A 224 -89.87 32.14 -19.18
N ALA A 225 -90.37 33.26 -19.71
CA ALA A 225 -89.63 34.50 -19.92
C ALA A 225 -88.26 34.30 -20.63
N THR A 226 -88.20 33.39 -21.61
CA THR A 226 -87.02 33.14 -22.42
C THR A 226 -86.87 34.18 -23.53
N HIS A 227 -85.64 34.51 -23.89
CA HIS A 227 -85.32 35.55 -24.87
C HIS A 227 -84.33 35.02 -25.90
N ALA A 228 -84.74 34.91 -27.17
CA ALA A 228 -83.89 34.52 -28.30
C ALA A 228 -83.96 35.65 -29.35
N THR A 229 -83.01 36.59 -29.32
CA THR A 229 -83.19 37.90 -29.98
C THR A 229 -82.44 38.07 -31.30
N ASP A 230 -81.40 37.28 -31.55
CA ASP A 230 -80.57 37.35 -32.77
C ASP A 230 -80.74 36.10 -33.66
N THR A 231 -80.25 36.17 -34.88
CA THR A 231 -80.41 35.16 -35.93
C THR A 231 -79.86 33.81 -35.49
N GLY A 232 -80.66 32.75 -35.64
CA GLY A 232 -80.30 31.37 -35.26
C GLY A 232 -80.12 31.13 -33.76
N THR A 233 -80.55 32.06 -32.88
CA THR A 233 -80.39 31.90 -31.42
C THR A 233 -81.35 30.87 -30.83
N VAL A 234 -80.87 30.10 -29.86
CA VAL A 234 -81.66 29.12 -29.10
C VAL A 234 -81.61 29.47 -27.61
N ALA A 235 -82.77 29.64 -26.97
CA ALA A 235 -82.90 29.95 -25.54
C ALA A 235 -83.95 29.02 -24.89
N ILE A 236 -83.51 28.07 -24.05
CA ILE A 236 -84.37 27.04 -23.46
C ILE A 236 -84.22 27.05 -21.93
N GLY A 237 -85.30 27.30 -21.19
CA GLY A 237 -85.30 27.24 -19.72
C GLY A 237 -86.25 28.22 -19.03
N ASN A 238 -85.94 28.59 -17.79
CA ASN A 238 -86.54 29.73 -17.10
C ASN A 238 -85.58 30.91 -17.21
N GLN A 239 -86.02 32.03 -17.80
CA GLN A 239 -85.19 33.22 -18.02
C GLN A 239 -83.85 32.91 -18.73
N ALA A 240 -83.84 31.92 -19.63
CA ALA A 240 -82.73 31.67 -20.53
C ALA A 240 -82.70 32.76 -21.61
N THR A 241 -81.53 33.29 -21.90
CA THR A 241 -81.32 34.45 -22.77
C THR A 241 -80.20 34.17 -23.76
N SER A 242 -80.51 34.16 -25.05
CA SER A 242 -79.55 34.07 -26.15
C SER A 242 -79.68 35.29 -27.07
N THR A 243 -78.59 36.02 -27.23
CA THR A 243 -78.57 37.39 -27.77
C THR A 243 -77.43 37.67 -28.74
N GLY A 244 -76.41 36.81 -28.79
CA GLY A 244 -75.39 36.83 -29.85
C GLY A 244 -75.72 35.83 -30.95
N SER A 245 -75.52 36.20 -32.21
CA SER A 245 -75.86 35.42 -33.41
C SER A 245 -75.42 33.95 -33.32
N ALA A 246 -76.31 33.02 -33.68
CA ALA A 246 -76.12 31.56 -33.54
C ALA A 246 -75.80 31.05 -32.12
N GLY A 247 -76.03 31.86 -31.08
CA GLY A 247 -75.80 31.50 -29.68
C GLY A 247 -76.84 30.53 -29.10
N VAL A 248 -76.40 29.66 -28.19
CA VAL A 248 -77.22 28.63 -27.54
C VAL A 248 -77.18 28.82 -26.02
N ALA A 249 -78.34 29.08 -25.40
CA ALA A 249 -78.52 29.21 -23.96
C ALA A 249 -79.52 28.15 -23.45
N VAL A 250 -79.07 27.14 -22.71
CA VAL A 250 -79.91 26.03 -22.23
C VAL A 250 -79.77 25.84 -20.73
N GLY A 251 -80.75 26.32 -19.96
CA GLY A 251 -80.78 26.22 -18.50
C GLY A 251 -81.49 27.40 -17.84
N SER A 252 -81.84 27.26 -16.57
CA SER A 252 -82.39 28.36 -15.76
C SER A 252 -81.36 29.49 -15.64
N GLY A 253 -81.66 30.69 -16.15
CA GLY A 253 -80.73 31.82 -16.17
C GLY A 253 -79.48 31.64 -17.06
N ALA A 254 -79.48 30.68 -17.99
CA ALA A 254 -78.39 30.55 -18.96
C ALA A 254 -78.32 31.78 -19.89
N LEU A 255 -77.12 32.30 -20.14
CA LEU A 255 -76.89 33.55 -20.86
C LEU A 255 -75.84 33.38 -21.96
N ALA A 256 -76.26 33.36 -23.22
CA ALA A 256 -75.39 33.46 -24.40
C ALA A 256 -75.46 34.89 -24.97
N THR A 257 -74.34 35.60 -24.90
CA THR A 257 -74.19 37.00 -25.38
C THR A 257 -73.08 37.15 -26.42
N GLY A 258 -72.08 36.26 -26.43
CA GLY A 258 -71.13 36.17 -27.52
C GLY A 258 -71.70 35.43 -28.73
N ASN A 259 -71.35 35.88 -29.95
CA ASN A 259 -71.72 35.21 -31.19
C ASN A 259 -71.17 33.77 -31.22
N SER A 260 -71.98 32.80 -31.66
CA SER A 260 -71.70 31.36 -31.59
C SER A 260 -71.39 30.84 -30.18
N GLY A 261 -71.78 31.59 -29.13
CA GLY A 261 -71.52 31.22 -27.74
C GLY A 261 -72.49 30.15 -27.22
N VAL A 262 -71.99 29.19 -26.44
CA VAL A 262 -72.77 28.05 -25.91
C VAL A 262 -72.79 28.09 -24.38
N ALA A 263 -73.88 28.59 -23.80
CA ALA A 263 -74.15 28.57 -22.36
C ALA A 263 -75.09 27.41 -22.01
N MET A 264 -74.64 26.44 -21.20
CA MET A 264 -75.47 25.33 -20.74
C MET A 264 -75.37 25.12 -19.24
N GLY A 265 -76.52 24.93 -18.58
CA GLY A 265 -76.66 24.78 -17.14
C GLY A 265 -77.04 26.07 -16.41
N VAL A 266 -77.31 25.96 -15.10
CA VAL A 266 -77.96 27.02 -14.31
C VAL A 266 -77.04 28.21 -14.10
N ASN A 267 -77.49 29.40 -14.51
CA ASN A 267 -76.73 30.65 -14.49
C ASN A 267 -75.40 30.61 -15.27
N SER A 268 -75.25 29.69 -16.24
CA SER A 268 -74.09 29.62 -17.14
C SER A 268 -74.02 30.86 -18.06
N GLY A 269 -72.82 31.33 -18.39
CA GLY A 269 -72.61 32.59 -19.12
C GLY A 269 -71.53 32.50 -20.21
N ALA A 270 -71.92 32.38 -21.47
CA ALA A 270 -71.03 32.45 -22.64
C ALA A 270 -71.07 33.87 -23.21
N LYS A 271 -70.07 34.68 -22.84
CA LYS A 271 -70.04 36.14 -23.10
C LYS A 271 -69.03 36.53 -24.19
N GLY A 272 -67.98 35.74 -24.39
CA GLY A 272 -67.05 35.92 -25.50
C GLY A 272 -67.52 35.26 -26.80
N THR A 273 -67.07 35.78 -27.95
CA THR A 273 -67.34 35.17 -29.28
C THR A 273 -66.77 33.75 -29.35
N SER A 274 -67.53 32.80 -29.88
CA SER A 274 -67.21 31.36 -29.94
C SER A 274 -66.88 30.72 -28.57
N SER A 275 -67.33 31.32 -27.47
CA SER A 275 -67.04 30.82 -26.11
C SER A 275 -68.02 29.75 -25.64
N ILE A 276 -67.55 28.84 -24.78
CA ILE A 276 -68.34 27.72 -24.27
C ILE A 276 -68.37 27.78 -22.74
N ALA A 277 -69.56 27.84 -22.15
CA ALA A 277 -69.78 27.91 -20.70
C ALA A 277 -70.75 26.80 -20.26
N ILE A 278 -70.24 25.67 -19.77
CA ILE A 278 -71.06 24.48 -19.44
C ILE A 278 -70.96 24.17 -17.95
N GLY A 279 -71.95 24.57 -17.14
CA GLY A 279 -71.91 24.34 -15.70
C GLY A 279 -72.98 25.05 -14.88
N TRP A 280 -72.70 25.16 -13.58
CA TRP A 280 -73.59 25.80 -12.60
C TRP A 280 -72.81 26.73 -11.64
N GLY A 281 -73.41 27.10 -10.52
CA GLY A 281 -72.74 27.79 -9.39
C GLY A 281 -73.03 29.29 -9.25
N GLY A 282 -73.81 29.89 -10.15
CA GLY A 282 -74.09 31.33 -10.14
C GLY A 282 -75.21 31.76 -9.18
N THR A 283 -75.19 33.02 -8.77
CA THR A 283 -76.21 33.67 -7.93
C THR A 283 -77.62 33.49 -8.48
N ALA A 284 -78.53 32.95 -7.68
CA ALA A 284 -79.92 32.76 -8.06
C ALA A 284 -80.58 34.09 -8.47
N GLY A 285 -81.26 34.11 -9.62
CA GLY A 285 -81.88 35.31 -10.18
C GLY A 285 -80.93 36.23 -10.97
N VAL A 286 -79.64 35.90 -11.09
CA VAL A 286 -78.66 36.67 -11.89
C VAL A 286 -78.19 35.80 -13.08
N PRO A 287 -78.73 35.98 -14.30
CA PRO A 287 -78.32 35.21 -15.46
C PRO A 287 -76.82 35.33 -15.78
N GLY A 288 -76.19 34.24 -16.20
CA GLY A 288 -74.78 34.23 -16.58
C GLY A 288 -73.77 34.57 -15.47
N SER A 289 -74.11 34.30 -14.20
CA SER A 289 -73.28 34.59 -13.02
C SER A 289 -72.45 33.41 -12.49
N GLY A 290 -72.61 32.20 -13.04
CA GLY A 290 -71.97 30.97 -12.56
C GLY A 290 -70.71 30.61 -13.33
N THR A 291 -70.73 29.45 -13.98
CA THR A 291 -69.71 29.08 -14.97
C THR A 291 -69.70 30.11 -16.11
N GLN A 292 -68.59 30.82 -16.28
CA GLN A 292 -68.46 31.98 -17.15
C GLN A 292 -67.29 31.83 -18.13
N SER A 293 -67.57 32.02 -19.42
CA SER A 293 -66.57 32.08 -20.47
C SER A 293 -66.63 33.47 -21.11
N LEU A 294 -65.62 34.29 -20.83
CA LEU A 294 -65.63 35.74 -21.07
C LEU A 294 -64.86 36.12 -22.35
N GLY A 295 -63.78 35.40 -22.66
CA GLY A 295 -62.91 35.69 -23.80
C GLY A 295 -63.32 35.00 -25.09
N THR A 296 -62.77 35.48 -26.20
CA THR A 296 -62.91 34.89 -27.54
C THR A 296 -62.37 33.47 -27.56
N SER A 297 -63.15 32.52 -28.08
CA SER A 297 -62.80 31.09 -28.15
C SER A 297 -62.37 30.48 -26.81
N SER A 298 -62.83 31.04 -25.69
CA SER A 298 -62.58 30.53 -24.34
C SER A 298 -63.54 29.39 -23.98
N ILE A 299 -63.13 28.49 -23.09
CA ILE A 299 -63.97 27.38 -22.61
C ILE A 299 -63.94 27.31 -21.09
N ALA A 300 -65.10 27.45 -20.45
CA ALA A 300 -65.32 27.22 -19.03
C ALA A 300 -66.29 26.06 -18.81
N MET A 301 -65.93 25.04 -18.02
CA MET A 301 -66.88 24.00 -17.60
C MET A 301 -66.78 23.66 -16.10
N GLY A 302 -67.91 23.24 -15.52
CA GLY A 302 -68.00 22.67 -14.17
C GLY A 302 -68.92 23.43 -13.23
N SER A 303 -68.38 24.05 -12.17
CA SER A 303 -69.14 24.88 -11.24
C SER A 303 -68.35 26.11 -10.79
N ASN A 304 -68.96 27.28 -10.95
CA ASN A 304 -68.36 28.60 -10.66
C ASN A 304 -66.95 28.77 -11.26
N THR A 305 -66.73 28.21 -12.47
CA THR A 305 -65.45 28.32 -13.18
C THR A 305 -65.43 29.55 -14.10
N THR A 306 -64.27 30.16 -14.29
CA THR A 306 -64.09 31.36 -15.10
C THR A 306 -62.97 31.15 -16.11
N ALA A 307 -63.29 31.22 -17.41
CA ALA A 307 -62.31 31.42 -18.48
C ALA A 307 -62.37 32.90 -18.90
N GLY A 308 -61.49 33.70 -18.30
CA GLY A 308 -61.61 35.17 -18.25
C GLY A 308 -61.04 35.94 -19.43
N ALA A 309 -60.25 35.30 -20.29
CA ALA A 309 -59.53 35.94 -21.39
C ALA A 309 -59.55 35.08 -22.67
N ASP A 310 -59.10 35.66 -23.79
CA ASP A 310 -59.08 35.00 -25.09
C ASP A 310 -58.30 33.67 -25.05
N ASN A 311 -58.83 32.65 -25.71
CA ASN A 311 -58.31 31.28 -25.76
C ASN A 311 -58.12 30.58 -24.40
N ALA A 312 -58.62 31.13 -23.30
CA ALA A 312 -58.47 30.56 -21.97
C ALA A 312 -59.34 29.30 -21.75
N LEU A 313 -58.84 28.33 -20.97
CA LEU A 313 -59.47 27.04 -20.71
C LEU A 313 -59.60 26.77 -19.20
N ALA A 314 -60.81 26.76 -18.66
CA ALA A 314 -61.12 26.57 -17.23
C ALA A 314 -62.01 25.34 -16.99
N PHE A 315 -61.52 24.32 -16.28
CA PHE A 315 -62.24 23.06 -16.05
C PHE A 315 -62.18 22.64 -14.57
N GLY A 316 -63.32 22.63 -13.85
CA GLY A 316 -63.37 22.13 -12.47
C GLY A 316 -64.43 22.75 -11.55
N LEU A 317 -64.05 23.03 -10.31
CA LEU A 317 -64.85 23.77 -9.33
C LEU A 317 -64.02 24.98 -8.88
N ASN A 318 -64.53 26.20 -9.05
CA ASN A 318 -63.77 27.44 -8.80
C ASN A 318 -62.43 27.53 -9.59
N ALA A 319 -62.31 26.84 -10.72
CA ALA A 319 -61.18 26.95 -11.63
C ALA A 319 -61.19 28.31 -12.35
N ASN A 320 -60.06 29.02 -12.38
CA ASN A 320 -59.92 30.36 -12.93
C ASN A 320 -58.75 30.44 -13.92
N ALA A 321 -59.03 30.50 -15.22
CA ALA A 321 -58.06 30.80 -16.27
C ALA A 321 -58.31 32.21 -16.79
N SER A 322 -57.67 33.22 -16.20
CA SER A 322 -57.86 34.64 -16.54
C SER A 322 -56.73 35.23 -17.38
N GLY A 323 -55.68 34.47 -17.68
CA GLY A 323 -54.64 34.85 -18.63
C GLY A 323 -55.03 34.50 -20.07
N VAL A 324 -54.56 35.28 -21.05
CA VAL A 324 -54.70 34.93 -22.48
C VAL A 324 -54.02 33.59 -22.75
N SER A 325 -54.71 32.69 -23.45
CA SER A 325 -54.25 31.32 -23.73
C SER A 325 -53.82 30.53 -22.48
N SER A 326 -54.40 30.85 -21.31
CA SER A 326 -54.11 30.16 -20.05
C SER A 326 -54.99 28.91 -19.85
N ILE A 327 -54.52 27.97 -19.05
CA ILE A 327 -55.18 26.70 -18.78
C ILE A 327 -55.27 26.49 -17.27
N ALA A 328 -56.47 26.36 -16.71
CA ALA A 328 -56.72 26.05 -15.31
C ALA A 328 -57.62 24.81 -15.20
N MET A 329 -57.06 23.68 -14.74
CA MET A 329 -57.78 22.40 -14.62
C MET A 329 -57.66 21.81 -13.23
N GLY A 330 -58.78 21.61 -12.54
CA GLY A 330 -58.84 21.12 -11.17
C GLY A 330 -59.71 21.97 -10.25
N VAL A 331 -59.86 21.54 -9.01
CA VAL A 331 -60.58 22.30 -7.98
C VAL A 331 -59.71 23.46 -7.51
N GLN A 332 -60.20 24.69 -7.62
CA GLN A 332 -59.47 25.92 -7.28
C GLN A 332 -58.12 26.07 -8.02
N SER A 333 -57.97 25.47 -9.21
CA SER A 333 -56.84 25.74 -10.10
C SER A 333 -56.91 27.17 -10.62
N THR A 334 -55.77 27.86 -10.67
CA THR A 334 -55.71 29.29 -10.99
C THR A 334 -54.54 29.59 -11.92
N ALA A 335 -54.82 30.07 -13.13
CA ALA A 335 -53.85 30.51 -14.12
C ALA A 335 -54.18 31.94 -14.58
N THR A 336 -53.43 32.94 -14.10
CA THR A 336 -53.83 34.36 -14.25
C THR A 336 -53.05 35.14 -15.29
N ALA A 337 -51.94 34.61 -15.80
CA ALA A 337 -51.06 35.28 -16.74
C ALA A 337 -51.04 34.60 -18.12
N LEU A 338 -50.54 35.33 -19.12
CA LEU A 338 -50.38 34.88 -20.51
C LEU A 338 -49.64 33.54 -20.56
N PHE A 339 -50.21 32.55 -21.26
CA PHE A 339 -49.72 31.16 -21.35
C PHE A 339 -49.52 30.42 -20.01
N GLY A 340 -50.14 30.87 -18.91
CA GLY A 340 -50.07 30.17 -17.62
C GLY A 340 -50.83 28.83 -17.64
N VAL A 341 -50.24 27.77 -17.07
CA VAL A 341 -50.78 26.40 -17.09
C VAL A 341 -50.85 25.85 -15.67
N ALA A 342 -52.05 25.76 -15.07
CA ALA A 342 -52.31 25.28 -13.71
C ALA A 342 -53.19 24.02 -13.70
N LEU A 343 -52.56 22.85 -13.53
CA LEU A 343 -53.20 21.53 -13.58
C LEU A 343 -53.10 20.82 -12.22
N GLY A 344 -54.18 20.87 -11.42
CA GLY A 344 -54.28 20.22 -10.12
C GLY A 344 -55.24 20.91 -9.17
N ASN A 345 -55.60 20.23 -8.08
CA ASN A 345 -56.32 20.86 -6.96
C ASN A 345 -55.41 21.92 -6.31
N LEU A 346 -55.85 23.19 -6.25
CA LEU A 346 -55.04 24.33 -5.77
C LEU A 346 -53.73 24.54 -6.55
N ALA A 347 -53.65 24.11 -7.81
CA ALA A 347 -52.51 24.46 -8.68
C ALA A 347 -52.56 25.95 -9.06
N LEU A 348 -51.43 26.65 -9.00
CA LEU A 348 -51.34 28.11 -9.12
C LEU A 348 -50.23 28.52 -10.11
N ALA A 349 -50.60 29.09 -11.26
CA ALA A 349 -49.69 29.61 -12.28
C ALA A 349 -49.93 31.10 -12.52
N THR A 350 -49.24 31.97 -11.77
CA THR A 350 -49.44 33.43 -11.83
C THR A 350 -48.40 34.18 -12.65
N GLY A 351 -47.27 33.53 -12.99
CA GLY A 351 -46.26 34.12 -13.87
C GLY A 351 -46.56 33.89 -15.35
N THR A 352 -46.05 34.78 -16.22
CA THR A 352 -46.15 34.61 -17.68
C THR A 352 -45.42 33.34 -18.12
N SER A 353 -46.09 32.49 -18.91
CA SER A 353 -45.62 31.15 -19.31
C SER A 353 -45.30 30.21 -18.14
N ALA A 354 -45.82 30.47 -16.94
CA ALA A 354 -45.58 29.62 -15.77
C ALA A 354 -46.40 28.33 -15.84
N THR A 355 -45.80 27.21 -15.43
CA THR A 355 -46.43 25.88 -15.44
C THR A 355 -46.46 25.29 -14.03
N ALA A 356 -47.65 25.06 -13.50
CA ALA A 356 -47.92 24.43 -12.21
C ALA A 356 -48.71 23.11 -12.41
N LEU A 357 -48.08 21.96 -12.20
CA LEU A 357 -48.65 20.63 -12.43
C LEU A 357 -48.60 19.77 -11.15
N GLY A 358 -49.73 19.68 -10.45
CA GLY A 358 -49.91 18.85 -9.26
C GLY A 358 -50.76 19.54 -8.18
N PRO A 359 -51.26 18.79 -7.18
CA PRO A 359 -51.97 19.38 -6.05
C PRO A 359 -51.11 20.38 -5.28
N GLY A 360 -51.55 21.64 -5.18
CA GLY A 360 -50.78 22.71 -4.51
C GLY A 360 -49.49 23.15 -5.22
N ALA A 361 -49.23 22.69 -6.46
CA ALA A 361 -48.08 23.14 -7.24
C ALA A 361 -48.22 24.64 -7.53
N THR A 362 -47.15 25.40 -7.33
CA THR A 362 -47.16 26.88 -7.38
C THR A 362 -46.00 27.38 -8.25
N ALA A 363 -46.32 28.02 -9.37
CA ALA A 363 -45.37 28.63 -10.30
C ALA A 363 -45.70 30.13 -10.44
N SER A 364 -44.99 30.96 -9.66
CA SER A 364 -45.41 32.35 -9.43
C SER A 364 -44.77 33.38 -10.35
N ALA A 365 -43.68 33.01 -11.02
CA ALA A 365 -42.76 33.90 -11.73
C ALA A 365 -42.62 33.55 -13.22
N VAL A 366 -41.98 34.40 -14.03
CA VAL A 366 -41.93 34.27 -15.50
C VAL A 366 -41.18 33.01 -15.91
N GLY A 367 -41.80 32.15 -16.72
CA GLY A 367 -41.22 30.86 -17.14
C GLY A 367 -40.98 29.86 -16.01
N ALA A 368 -41.48 30.12 -14.79
CA ALA A 368 -41.31 29.21 -13.65
C ALA A 368 -42.07 27.90 -13.89
N THR A 369 -41.45 26.77 -13.56
CA THR A 369 -42.02 25.43 -13.74
C THR A 369 -42.05 24.68 -12.41
N SER A 370 -43.23 24.31 -11.94
CA SER A 370 -43.49 23.67 -10.65
C SER A 370 -44.32 22.41 -10.87
N ILE A 371 -43.75 21.24 -10.58
CA ILE A 371 -44.34 19.92 -10.86
C ILE A 371 -44.28 19.08 -9.59
N GLY A 372 -45.42 18.55 -9.13
CA GLY A 372 -45.51 17.70 -7.94
C GLY A 372 -46.24 18.36 -6.77
N ILE A 373 -46.60 17.55 -5.76
CA ILE A 373 -47.45 17.98 -4.64
C ILE A 373 -46.76 19.06 -3.81
N ASN A 374 -47.40 20.22 -3.62
CA ASN A 374 -46.88 21.38 -2.90
C ASN A 374 -45.49 21.85 -3.38
N SER A 375 -45.17 21.65 -4.66
CA SER A 375 -43.98 22.22 -5.30
C SER A 375 -44.11 23.74 -5.43
N VAL A 376 -43.00 24.48 -5.34
CA VAL A 376 -42.97 25.94 -5.46
C VAL A 376 -41.80 26.37 -6.35
N ALA A 377 -42.07 27.13 -7.41
CA ALA A 377 -41.09 27.83 -8.24
C ALA A 377 -41.46 29.31 -8.27
N ALA A 378 -40.78 30.11 -7.45
CA ALA A 378 -41.15 31.50 -7.16
C ALA A 378 -40.20 32.56 -7.77
N ALA A 379 -39.20 32.15 -8.54
CA ALA A 379 -38.27 33.03 -9.25
C ALA A 379 -38.29 32.77 -10.77
N ASP A 380 -37.92 33.77 -11.57
CA ASP A 380 -37.97 33.71 -13.03
C ASP A 380 -37.08 32.61 -13.60
N TRP A 381 -37.58 31.84 -14.57
CA TRP A 381 -36.88 30.74 -15.24
C TRP A 381 -36.31 29.69 -14.28
N THR A 382 -37.04 29.38 -13.20
CA THR A 382 -36.67 28.34 -12.21
C THR A 382 -37.57 27.12 -12.28
N VAL A 383 -37.08 25.98 -11.76
CA VAL A 383 -37.71 24.67 -11.91
C VAL A 383 -37.80 23.93 -10.56
N ALA A 384 -39.00 23.55 -10.13
CA ALA A 384 -39.23 22.71 -8.96
C ALA A 384 -39.94 21.40 -9.38
N ILE A 385 -39.33 20.23 -9.21
CA ILE A 385 -39.88 18.94 -9.66
C ILE A 385 -39.85 17.89 -8.54
N GLY A 386 -41.01 17.52 -8.03
CA GLY A 386 -41.23 16.57 -6.95
C GLY A 386 -42.02 17.18 -5.79
N ALA A 387 -42.16 16.44 -4.68
CA ALA A 387 -43.05 16.86 -3.59
C ALA A 387 -42.35 17.80 -2.59
N SER A 388 -43.01 18.90 -2.24
CA SER A 388 -42.54 19.94 -1.30
C SER A 388 -41.21 20.61 -1.66
N ASN A 389 -40.75 20.50 -2.92
CA ASN A 389 -39.54 21.19 -3.38
C ASN A 389 -39.82 22.68 -3.60
N SER A 390 -38.86 23.55 -3.28
CA SER A 390 -39.04 25.00 -3.36
C SER A 390 -37.84 25.70 -3.96
N VAL A 391 -38.06 26.54 -4.97
CA VAL A 391 -37.14 27.59 -5.40
C VAL A 391 -37.72 28.93 -4.97
N ALA A 392 -37.06 29.59 -4.02
CA ALA A 392 -37.50 30.84 -3.43
C ALA A 392 -37.40 32.03 -4.41
N ALA A 393 -38.19 33.07 -4.19
CA ALA A 393 -38.18 34.29 -5.02
C ALA A 393 -36.85 35.09 -4.97
N GLY A 394 -35.96 34.76 -4.04
CA GLY A 394 -34.59 35.31 -3.96
C GLY A 394 -33.53 34.50 -4.74
N ALA A 395 -33.93 33.40 -5.39
CA ALA A 395 -33.05 32.67 -6.31
C ALA A 395 -32.97 33.38 -7.67
N GLY A 396 -31.82 33.24 -8.35
CA GLY A 396 -31.65 33.71 -9.72
C GLY A 396 -32.15 32.70 -10.76
N ALA A 397 -32.16 33.12 -12.02
CA ALA A 397 -32.59 32.31 -13.15
C ALA A 397 -31.79 31.01 -13.32
N GLY A 398 -32.41 29.98 -13.88
CA GLY A 398 -31.81 28.67 -14.12
C GLY A 398 -31.68 27.77 -12.89
N SER A 399 -32.17 28.21 -11.72
CA SER A 399 -32.10 27.43 -10.48
C SER A 399 -33.15 26.30 -10.42
N ILE A 400 -32.77 25.16 -9.86
CA ILE A 400 -33.51 23.88 -9.91
C ILE A 400 -33.62 23.24 -8.52
N ALA A 401 -34.83 22.85 -8.10
CA ALA A 401 -35.09 22.04 -6.90
C ALA A 401 -35.82 20.72 -7.26
N GLY A 402 -35.16 19.58 -7.11
CA GLY A 402 -35.67 18.25 -7.51
C GLY A 402 -35.72 17.24 -6.37
N GLY A 403 -36.63 16.27 -6.45
CA GLY A 403 -36.75 15.15 -5.50
C GLY A 403 -37.83 15.37 -4.43
N ASN A 404 -37.47 15.48 -3.15
CA ASN A 404 -38.42 15.75 -2.05
C ASN A 404 -37.88 16.75 -1.03
N ASN A 405 -38.66 17.78 -0.68
CA ASN A 405 -38.32 18.81 0.32
C ASN A 405 -36.96 19.51 0.07
N SER A 406 -36.45 19.48 -1.16
CA SER A 406 -35.23 20.16 -1.60
C SER A 406 -35.48 21.64 -1.87
N LYS A 407 -34.55 22.50 -1.44
CA LYS A 407 -34.74 23.95 -1.33
C LYS A 407 -33.59 24.72 -1.95
N VAL A 408 -33.89 25.57 -2.92
CA VAL A 408 -33.01 26.67 -3.33
C VAL A 408 -33.54 27.94 -2.69
N LEU A 409 -32.75 28.50 -1.76
CA LEU A 409 -33.09 29.69 -0.98
C LEU A 409 -32.63 30.99 -1.67
N GLY A 410 -31.60 30.88 -2.50
CA GLY A 410 -30.95 31.97 -3.21
C GLY A 410 -29.96 31.44 -4.26
N GLY A 411 -29.30 32.35 -4.98
CA GLY A 411 -28.29 32.02 -5.98
C GLY A 411 -28.85 31.75 -7.38
N THR A 412 -28.08 32.13 -8.38
CA THR A 412 -28.35 31.98 -9.82
C THR A 412 -27.79 30.66 -10.32
N GLY A 413 -28.57 29.89 -11.09
CA GLY A 413 -28.14 28.56 -11.57
C GLY A 413 -27.86 27.55 -10.44
N ALA A 414 -28.49 27.72 -9.28
CA ALA A 414 -28.30 26.88 -8.10
C ALA A 414 -29.13 25.57 -8.19
N VAL A 415 -28.53 24.43 -7.85
CA VAL A 415 -29.10 23.09 -8.13
C VAL A 415 -29.19 22.25 -6.86
N ALA A 416 -30.42 21.93 -6.43
CA ALA A 416 -30.73 21.15 -5.23
C ALA A 416 -31.50 19.87 -5.61
N LEU A 417 -30.84 18.70 -5.66
CA LEU A 417 -31.43 17.46 -6.20
C LEU A 417 -31.41 16.30 -5.19
N GLY A 418 -32.58 15.70 -4.96
CA GLY A 418 -32.75 14.54 -4.09
C GLY A 418 -33.63 14.86 -2.89
N GLN A 419 -33.29 14.32 -1.73
CA GLN A 419 -34.05 14.49 -0.49
C GLN A 419 -33.46 15.65 0.32
N GLY A 420 -34.29 16.57 0.81
CA GLY A 420 -33.95 17.54 1.86
C GLY A 420 -32.77 18.48 1.58
N GLN A 421 -32.37 18.68 0.32
CA GLN A 421 -31.22 19.51 -0.03
C GLN A 421 -31.47 20.99 0.34
N THR A 422 -30.41 21.74 0.68
CA THR A 422 -30.47 23.19 0.91
C THR A 422 -29.36 23.89 0.15
N VAL A 423 -29.70 24.84 -0.73
CA VAL A 423 -28.73 25.54 -1.59
C VAL A 423 -29.00 27.04 -1.59
N SER A 424 -27.95 27.87 -1.59
CA SER A 424 -28.10 29.33 -1.58
C SER A 424 -27.04 30.15 -2.33
N GLY A 425 -25.94 29.55 -2.78
CA GLY A 425 -24.88 30.26 -3.50
C GLY A 425 -25.11 30.28 -5.02
N ASP A 426 -24.63 31.32 -5.72
CA ASP A 426 -24.60 31.33 -7.18
C ASP A 426 -23.80 30.13 -7.71
N GLY A 427 -24.38 29.37 -8.65
CA GLY A 427 -23.80 28.15 -9.21
C GLY A 427 -23.56 27.01 -8.20
N ALA A 428 -24.13 27.08 -6.99
CA ALA A 428 -23.96 26.06 -5.96
C ALA A 428 -24.80 24.80 -6.26
N VAL A 429 -24.28 23.63 -5.89
CA VAL A 429 -24.85 22.32 -6.22
C VAL A 429 -24.93 21.43 -4.98
N ALA A 430 -26.08 20.82 -4.72
CA ALA A 430 -26.26 19.81 -3.68
C ALA A 430 -27.07 18.61 -4.23
N ILE A 431 -26.49 17.40 -4.13
CA ILE A 431 -27.07 16.18 -4.69
C ILE A 431 -27.03 15.04 -3.66
N GLY A 432 -28.20 14.50 -3.27
CA GLY A 432 -28.30 13.29 -2.45
C GLY A 432 -29.37 13.37 -1.35
N ASP A 433 -29.00 13.09 -0.09
CA ASP A 433 -29.95 12.96 1.04
C ASP A 433 -29.32 13.12 2.43
N PRO A 434 -29.62 14.19 3.20
CA PRO A 434 -29.73 15.59 2.77
C PRO A 434 -28.32 16.20 2.59
N SER A 435 -28.15 17.39 2.00
CA SER A 435 -26.87 18.13 2.00
C SER A 435 -27.08 19.64 1.79
N SER A 436 -26.08 20.44 2.16
CA SER A 436 -26.13 21.90 2.21
C SER A 436 -24.99 22.57 1.43
N ALA A 437 -25.31 23.35 0.39
CA ALA A 437 -24.34 24.09 -0.43
C ALA A 437 -24.65 25.60 -0.42
N ILE A 438 -23.98 26.33 0.48
CA ILE A 438 -24.30 27.75 0.76
C ILE A 438 -23.32 28.70 0.06
N GLY A 439 -22.05 28.33 -0.08
CA GLY A 439 -21.05 29.17 -0.76
C GLY A 439 -21.26 29.29 -2.28
N THR A 440 -20.85 30.40 -2.87
CA THR A 440 -20.83 30.58 -4.33
C THR A 440 -19.97 29.50 -4.99
N GLY A 441 -20.52 28.75 -5.94
CA GLY A 441 -19.85 27.62 -6.60
C GLY A 441 -19.54 26.43 -5.67
N ALA A 442 -20.17 26.36 -4.48
CA ALA A 442 -19.96 25.24 -3.56
C ALA A 442 -20.67 23.96 -4.06
N VAL A 443 -20.07 22.80 -3.83
CA VAL A 443 -20.58 21.50 -4.31
C VAL A 443 -20.69 20.51 -3.16
N THR A 444 -21.85 19.89 -3.00
CA THR A 444 -22.06 18.74 -2.10
C THR A 444 -22.65 17.55 -2.84
N MET A 445 -22.14 16.35 -2.55
CA MET A 445 -22.67 15.10 -3.11
C MET A 445 -22.65 13.96 -2.07
N GLY A 446 -23.80 13.32 -1.87
CA GLY A 446 -23.98 12.20 -0.94
C GLY A 446 -24.93 12.53 0.21
N SER A 447 -24.51 12.29 1.45
CA SER A 447 -25.37 12.43 2.63
C SER A 447 -24.77 13.32 3.72
N ASN A 448 -25.60 14.11 4.38
CA ASN A 448 -25.28 15.04 5.48
C ASN A 448 -24.09 16.01 5.24
N ASN A 449 -23.67 16.25 3.99
CA ASN A 449 -22.52 17.09 3.68
C ASN A 449 -22.87 18.59 3.76
N THR A 450 -21.90 19.41 4.13
CA THR A 450 -21.99 20.87 4.22
C THR A 450 -20.81 21.52 3.49
N ALA A 451 -21.09 22.42 2.56
CA ALA A 451 -20.12 23.26 1.88
C ALA A 451 -20.52 24.74 2.01
N ASN A 452 -19.89 25.44 2.95
CA ASN A 452 -20.21 26.83 3.30
C ASN A 452 -19.28 27.85 2.63
N GLY A 453 -18.03 27.46 2.33
CA GLY A 453 -17.07 28.33 1.66
C GLY A 453 -17.34 28.49 0.17
N ASN A 454 -16.97 29.63 -0.41
CA ASN A 454 -17.04 29.82 -1.86
C ASN A 454 -16.09 28.85 -2.57
N GLY A 455 -16.57 28.10 -3.56
CA GLY A 455 -15.83 27.03 -4.23
C GLY A 455 -15.49 25.83 -3.34
N ALA A 456 -16.12 25.70 -2.16
CA ALA A 456 -15.89 24.57 -1.27
C ALA A 456 -16.59 23.30 -1.76
N VAL A 457 -15.98 22.13 -1.55
CA VAL A 457 -16.47 20.85 -2.05
C VAL A 457 -16.51 19.81 -0.92
N ALA A 458 -17.69 19.26 -0.62
CA ALA A 458 -17.87 18.24 0.41
C ALA A 458 -18.60 16.99 -0.14
N ILE A 459 -17.89 15.87 -0.27
CA ILE A 459 -18.36 14.67 -0.99
C ILE A 459 -18.21 13.41 -0.12
N GLY A 460 -19.31 12.67 0.03
CA GLY A 460 -19.40 11.42 0.79
C GLY A 460 -20.51 11.47 1.85
N ASN A 461 -20.18 11.21 3.12
CA ASN A 461 -21.11 11.29 4.24
C ASN A 461 -20.65 12.28 5.34
N THR A 462 -21.52 13.17 5.83
CA THR A 462 -21.28 14.07 6.98
C THR A 462 -20.02 14.96 6.84
N ASN A 463 -19.55 15.25 5.62
CA ASN A 463 -18.33 16.05 5.43
C ASN A 463 -18.62 17.56 5.53
N ASN A 464 -17.65 18.32 6.04
CA ASN A 464 -17.81 19.75 6.36
C ASN A 464 -16.67 20.59 5.76
N ALA A 465 -16.94 21.26 4.63
CA ALA A 465 -16.01 22.15 3.93
C ALA A 465 -16.41 23.62 4.18
N GLN A 466 -15.76 24.27 5.14
CA GLN A 466 -16.15 25.61 5.62
C GLN A 466 -15.35 26.74 4.98
N GLY A 467 -14.08 26.48 4.63
CA GLY A 467 -13.22 27.49 4.03
C GLY A 467 -13.47 27.71 2.54
N THR A 468 -13.22 28.93 2.06
CA THR A 468 -13.16 29.23 0.61
C THR A 468 -12.15 28.30 -0.08
N GLY A 469 -12.58 27.61 -1.14
CA GLY A 469 -11.78 26.62 -1.87
C GLY A 469 -11.39 25.37 -1.06
N SER A 470 -12.06 25.10 0.07
CA SER A 470 -11.75 23.93 0.90
C SER A 470 -12.40 22.64 0.37
N LEU A 471 -11.78 21.49 0.64
CA LEU A 471 -12.10 20.20 0.04
C LEU A 471 -12.21 19.12 1.12
N ALA A 472 -13.41 18.56 1.34
CA ALA A 472 -13.68 17.54 2.35
C ALA A 472 -14.25 16.26 1.70
N LEU A 473 -13.44 15.21 1.57
CA LEU A 473 -13.81 13.94 0.93
C LEU A 473 -13.71 12.77 1.91
N GLY A 474 -14.82 12.05 2.12
CA GLY A 474 -14.84 10.83 2.92
C GLY A 474 -16.10 10.68 3.76
N ASN A 475 -15.91 10.47 5.06
CA ASN A 475 -16.98 10.29 6.04
C ASN A 475 -16.64 11.09 7.30
N THR A 476 -17.42 12.11 7.67
CA THR A 476 -17.14 13.02 8.80
C THR A 476 -15.83 13.81 8.64
N SER A 477 -15.36 14.01 7.41
CA SER A 477 -14.12 14.74 7.11
C SER A 477 -14.37 16.26 7.19
N THR A 478 -13.46 17.02 7.79
CA THR A 478 -13.64 18.48 8.03
C THR A 478 -12.48 19.28 7.47
N ALA A 479 -12.77 20.19 6.54
CA ALA A 479 -11.83 21.18 6.02
C ALA A 479 -12.28 22.58 6.48
N ALA A 480 -11.71 23.05 7.60
CA ALA A 480 -12.26 24.17 8.35
C ALA A 480 -11.86 25.55 7.79
N ALA A 481 -10.69 25.67 7.16
CA ALA A 481 -10.11 26.93 6.72
C ALA A 481 -9.89 27.02 5.20
N ALA A 482 -9.60 28.23 4.70
CA ALA A 482 -9.47 28.49 3.27
C ALA A 482 -8.36 27.64 2.63
N GLY A 483 -8.63 27.04 1.47
CA GLY A 483 -7.71 26.13 0.77
C GLY A 483 -7.39 24.82 1.51
N ALA A 484 -8.00 24.54 2.66
CA ALA A 484 -7.74 23.33 3.43
C ALA A 484 -8.32 22.08 2.74
N ILE A 485 -7.61 20.96 2.81
CA ILE A 485 -7.99 19.68 2.19
C ILE A 485 -8.03 18.59 3.27
N ALA A 486 -9.18 17.94 3.45
CA ALA A 486 -9.37 16.79 4.32
C ALA A 486 -9.84 15.58 3.49
N PHE A 487 -8.96 14.62 3.25
CA PHE A 487 -9.20 13.46 2.40
C PHE A 487 -9.06 12.16 3.19
N GLY A 488 -10.19 11.58 3.60
CA GLY A 488 -10.26 10.37 4.42
C GLY A 488 -11.28 10.50 5.55
N ALA A 489 -11.87 9.38 5.98
CA ALA A 489 -12.88 9.40 7.04
C ALA A 489 -12.34 10.01 8.34
N SER A 490 -13.05 10.96 8.94
CA SER A 490 -12.62 11.74 10.09
C SER A 490 -11.27 12.46 9.91
N ALA A 491 -10.83 12.74 8.67
CA ALA A 491 -9.70 13.63 8.43
C ALA A 491 -10.09 15.08 8.79
N VAL A 492 -9.18 15.83 9.41
CA VAL A 492 -9.43 17.21 9.85
C VAL A 492 -8.27 18.12 9.45
N ALA A 493 -8.55 19.08 8.58
CA ALA A 493 -7.62 20.13 8.16
C ALA A 493 -8.07 21.48 8.74
N ASN A 494 -7.32 21.99 9.73
CA ASN A 494 -7.73 23.11 10.57
C ASN A 494 -7.26 24.49 10.09
N ASN A 495 -6.02 24.60 9.58
CA ASN A 495 -5.43 25.87 9.17
C ASN A 495 -5.52 26.09 7.66
N ALA A 496 -5.26 27.33 7.22
CA ALA A 496 -5.39 27.67 5.80
C ALA A 496 -4.32 26.97 4.95
N ASN A 497 -4.74 26.34 3.84
CA ASN A 497 -3.91 25.51 2.95
C ASN A 497 -3.30 24.25 3.60
N ASP A 498 -3.85 23.79 4.73
CA ASP A 498 -3.49 22.50 5.34
C ASP A 498 -4.01 21.32 4.52
N VAL A 499 -3.33 20.17 4.60
CA VAL A 499 -3.71 18.95 3.89
C VAL A 499 -3.67 17.74 4.82
N ALA A 500 -4.84 17.27 5.28
CA ALA A 500 -4.99 16.03 6.04
C ALA A 500 -5.30 14.86 5.09
N LEU A 501 -4.40 13.88 5.03
CA LEU A 501 -4.46 12.72 4.14
C LEU A 501 -4.58 11.42 4.91
N GLY A 502 -5.65 10.66 4.65
CA GLY A 502 -5.94 9.38 5.29
C GLY A 502 -6.97 9.48 6.42
N SER A 503 -7.51 8.33 6.83
CA SER A 503 -8.53 8.24 7.87
C SER A 503 -8.01 8.71 9.23
N GLY A 504 -8.73 9.57 9.93
CA GLY A 504 -8.35 10.12 11.23
C GLY A 504 -7.11 11.02 11.22
N SER A 505 -6.62 11.44 10.04
CA SER A 505 -5.47 12.34 9.95
C SER A 505 -5.87 13.75 10.37
N VAL A 506 -5.07 14.38 11.23
CA VAL A 506 -5.36 15.73 11.76
C VAL A 506 -4.17 16.63 11.47
N THR A 507 -4.42 17.85 10.96
CA THR A 507 -3.38 18.89 10.89
C THR A 507 -3.31 19.68 12.19
N ASP A 508 -2.07 19.95 12.60
CA ASP A 508 -1.71 20.86 13.69
C ASP A 508 -1.22 22.20 13.11
N VAL A 509 -0.97 23.19 13.96
CA VAL A 509 -0.41 24.49 13.57
C VAL A 509 1.01 24.29 12.98
N PRO A 510 1.40 25.01 11.91
CA PRO A 510 2.77 24.94 11.39
C PRO A 510 3.81 25.36 12.44
N HIS A 511 4.84 24.54 12.66
CA HIS A 511 5.90 24.78 13.64
C HIS A 511 7.21 25.28 12.98
N PRO A 512 7.56 26.58 13.11
CA PRO A 512 8.83 27.11 12.58
C PRO A 512 10.04 26.53 13.31
N THR A 513 10.92 25.84 12.58
CA THR A 513 12.13 25.21 13.14
C THR A 513 13.37 25.68 12.37
N ALA A 514 13.97 26.80 12.80
CA ALA A 514 15.09 27.42 12.09
C ALA A 514 16.46 26.75 12.34
N THR A 515 16.62 26.11 13.51
CA THR A 515 17.88 25.52 13.97
C THR A 515 17.63 24.33 14.89
N GLY A 516 18.59 23.41 14.98
CA GLY A 516 18.65 22.39 16.03
C GLY A 516 20.08 22.21 16.56
N THR A 517 20.21 21.88 17.85
CA THR A 517 21.52 21.69 18.50
C THR A 517 21.78 20.21 18.77
N LEU A 518 22.86 19.67 18.22
CA LEU A 518 23.29 18.28 18.40
C LEU A 518 24.74 18.28 18.91
N GLY A 519 25.00 17.61 20.04
CA GLY A 519 26.33 17.57 20.66
C GLY A 519 26.88 18.93 21.10
N GLY A 520 26.01 19.94 21.31
CA GLY A 520 26.39 21.32 21.61
C GLY A 520 26.69 22.19 20.38
N VAL A 521 26.71 21.62 19.17
CA VAL A 521 26.83 22.37 17.92
C VAL A 521 25.44 22.68 17.37
N THR A 522 25.19 23.95 17.02
CA THR A 522 23.92 24.37 16.40
C THR A 522 24.02 24.30 14.88
N TYR A 523 23.02 23.66 14.27
CA TYR A 523 22.86 23.50 12.84
C TYR A 523 21.66 24.33 12.37
N ASN A 524 21.80 25.02 11.23
CA ASN A 524 20.74 25.79 10.61
C ASN A 524 19.98 24.93 9.59
N TYR A 525 18.66 25.13 9.49
CA TYR A 525 17.79 24.39 8.58
C TYR A 525 17.17 25.31 7.51
N ASN A 526 16.69 24.72 6.42
CA ASN A 526 15.89 25.40 5.39
C ASN A 526 14.40 25.16 5.61
N GLY A 527 13.54 25.91 4.90
CA GLY A 527 12.09 25.79 5.05
C GLY A 527 11.58 26.30 6.41
N THR A 528 12.29 27.24 7.02
CA THR A 528 12.15 27.66 8.42
C THR A 528 10.78 28.25 8.79
N ASN A 529 9.99 28.68 7.80
CA ASN A 529 8.71 29.37 7.96
C ASN A 529 7.60 28.66 7.14
N PRO A 530 7.15 27.46 7.56
CA PRO A 530 6.03 26.78 6.93
C PRO A 530 4.73 27.56 7.15
N THR A 531 3.90 27.69 6.11
CA THR A 531 2.61 28.42 6.16
C THR A 531 1.40 27.50 6.38
N SER A 532 1.55 26.21 6.14
CA SER A 532 0.57 25.14 6.37
C SER A 532 1.30 23.80 6.54
N VAL A 533 0.60 22.73 6.91
CA VAL A 533 1.18 21.37 7.02
C VAL A 533 0.43 20.33 6.20
N VAL A 534 1.17 19.31 5.75
CA VAL A 534 0.59 18.06 5.23
C VAL A 534 0.68 17.01 6.34
N SER A 535 -0.46 16.53 6.83
CA SER A 535 -0.53 15.49 7.86
C SER A 535 -1.02 14.17 7.29
N VAL A 536 -0.31 13.08 7.57
CA VAL A 536 -0.64 11.71 7.14
C VAL A 536 -1.22 10.84 8.25
N GLY A 537 -1.47 11.41 9.44
CA GLY A 537 -2.01 10.71 10.61
C GLY A 537 -2.38 11.67 11.74
N ALA A 538 -2.44 11.16 12.97
CA ALA A 538 -2.51 11.97 14.19
C ALA A 538 -1.58 11.34 15.25
N ALA A 539 -1.32 12.04 16.35
CA ALA A 539 -0.42 11.56 17.40
C ALA A 539 -0.83 10.16 17.94
N GLY A 540 0.09 9.20 17.92
CA GLY A 540 -0.14 7.79 18.25
C GLY A 540 -0.81 6.96 17.14
N THR A 541 -1.02 7.55 15.95
CA THR A 541 -1.62 6.93 14.75
C THR A 541 -0.89 7.36 13.47
N GLU A 542 0.44 7.51 13.58
CA GLU A 542 1.32 7.93 12.50
C GLU A 542 1.33 6.93 11.33
N ARG A 543 1.68 7.42 10.13
CA ARG A 543 1.80 6.58 8.92
C ARG A 543 3.17 6.70 8.28
N GLN A 544 3.66 5.57 7.78
CA GLN A 544 4.86 5.54 6.94
C GLN A 544 4.54 6.15 5.56
N ILE A 545 5.37 7.10 5.12
CA ILE A 545 5.38 7.55 3.73
C ILE A 545 6.40 6.67 3.00
N THR A 546 5.90 5.72 2.19
CA THR A 546 6.73 4.76 1.45
C THR A 546 7.05 5.27 0.03
N ASN A 547 8.02 4.63 -0.63
CA ASN A 547 8.47 4.98 -1.99
C ASN A 547 9.02 6.41 -2.16
N VAL A 548 9.44 7.06 -1.06
CA VAL A 548 10.12 8.35 -1.08
C VAL A 548 11.49 8.19 -1.75
N ALA A 549 11.67 8.82 -2.92
CA ALA A 549 12.95 8.89 -3.61
C ALA A 549 14.00 9.65 -2.76
N ALA A 550 15.29 9.43 -3.03
CA ALA A 550 16.34 10.09 -2.27
C ALA A 550 16.33 11.61 -2.54
N GLY A 551 16.06 12.42 -1.51
CA GLY A 551 16.08 13.88 -1.60
C GLY A 551 17.49 14.44 -1.81
N ARG A 552 17.61 15.65 -2.36
CA ARG A 552 18.91 16.31 -2.54
C ARG A 552 19.51 16.62 -1.17
N VAL A 553 20.77 16.24 -0.94
CA VAL A 553 21.50 16.55 0.31
C VAL A 553 22.44 17.72 0.06
N ASN A 554 21.95 18.95 0.28
CA ASN A 554 22.75 20.18 0.17
C ASN A 554 22.18 21.30 1.06
N SER A 555 22.92 22.39 1.21
CA SER A 555 22.63 23.53 2.08
C SER A 555 21.42 24.40 1.65
N ALA A 556 20.73 24.08 0.56
CA ALA A 556 19.51 24.76 0.11
C ALA A 556 18.29 23.80 -0.03
N SER A 557 18.43 22.54 0.38
CA SER A 557 17.39 21.52 0.16
C SER A 557 16.23 21.63 1.15
N THR A 558 15.03 21.33 0.63
CA THR A 558 13.80 21.12 1.40
C THR A 558 13.13 19.79 0.99
N ASP A 559 13.90 18.87 0.41
CA ASP A 559 13.40 17.56 0.00
C ASP A 559 13.26 16.61 1.21
N ALA A 560 12.32 15.68 1.16
CA ALA A 560 12.23 14.63 2.16
C ALA A 560 13.44 13.68 2.09
N ILE A 561 14.01 13.35 3.26
CA ILE A 561 15.11 12.38 3.39
C ILE A 561 14.53 10.99 3.62
N ASN A 562 15.00 9.99 2.87
CA ASN A 562 14.53 8.62 3.00
C ASN A 562 15.48 7.73 3.85
N GLY A 563 15.05 6.50 4.11
CA GLY A 563 15.79 5.56 4.97
C GLY A 563 17.17 5.15 4.45
N SER A 564 17.40 5.10 3.12
CA SER A 564 18.72 4.73 2.59
C SER A 564 19.75 5.85 2.68
N GLN A 565 19.31 7.11 2.65
CA GLN A 565 20.16 8.27 2.91
C GLN A 565 20.62 8.32 4.36
N LEU A 566 19.70 8.11 5.31
CA LEU A 566 20.04 8.01 6.73
C LEU A 566 20.94 6.80 7.01
N ALA A 567 20.68 5.65 6.37
CA ALA A 567 21.54 4.48 6.48
C ALA A 567 22.96 4.76 5.95
N ALA A 568 23.10 5.46 4.82
CA ALA A 568 24.41 5.85 4.30
C ALA A 568 25.16 6.81 5.24
N THR A 569 24.45 7.75 5.88
CA THR A 569 25.03 8.60 6.94
C THR A 569 25.48 7.78 8.15
N ASN A 570 24.69 6.82 8.60
CA ASN A 570 25.06 5.93 9.69
C ASN A 570 26.27 5.06 9.33
N THR A 571 26.33 4.48 8.12
CA THR A 571 27.50 3.72 7.64
C THR A 571 28.76 4.60 7.59
N ALA A 572 28.64 5.89 7.26
CA ALA A 572 29.76 6.83 7.34
C ALA A 572 30.19 7.12 8.78
N LEU A 573 29.25 7.22 9.72
CA LEU A 573 29.54 7.36 11.17
C LEU A 573 30.15 6.08 11.76
N ASP A 574 29.67 4.90 11.39
CA ASP A 574 30.24 3.61 11.78
C ASP A 574 31.65 3.43 11.22
N SER A 575 31.88 3.88 9.98
CA SER A 575 33.21 3.90 9.35
C SER A 575 34.16 4.87 10.06
N LEU A 576 33.69 6.07 10.45
CA LEU A 576 34.46 7.04 11.22
C LEU A 576 34.74 6.55 12.65
N SER A 577 33.76 5.91 13.29
CA SER A 577 33.89 5.28 14.61
C SER A 577 34.93 4.16 14.57
N THR A 578 34.83 3.27 13.58
CA THR A 578 35.81 2.20 13.33
C THR A 578 37.20 2.78 13.04
N SER A 579 37.31 3.78 12.16
CA SER A 579 38.58 4.44 11.84
C SER A 579 39.20 5.14 13.07
N THR A 580 38.38 5.73 13.95
CA THR A 580 38.83 6.36 15.20
C THR A 580 39.28 5.31 16.21
N ALA A 581 38.52 4.22 16.38
CA ALA A 581 38.89 3.10 17.23
C ALA A 581 40.18 2.43 16.75
N SER A 582 40.31 2.15 15.45
CA SER A 582 41.55 1.68 14.83
C SER A 582 42.70 2.66 15.00
N SER A 583 42.48 3.98 14.86
CA SER A 583 43.53 4.99 15.08
C SER A 583 43.99 5.03 16.54
N ILE A 584 43.07 4.89 17.49
CA ILE A 584 43.39 4.76 18.92
C ILE A 584 44.14 3.45 19.20
N THR A 585 43.74 2.33 18.58
CA THR A 585 44.46 1.06 18.68
C THR A 585 45.86 1.15 18.06
N SER A 586 46.02 1.76 16.89
CA SER A 586 47.31 2.05 16.25
C SER A 586 48.17 3.02 17.06
N LEU A 587 47.59 3.95 17.81
CA LEU A 587 48.33 4.80 18.73
C LEU A 587 48.77 4.01 19.98
N SER A 588 47.90 3.15 20.53
CA SER A 588 48.23 2.30 21.69
C SER A 588 49.23 1.17 21.39
N THR A 589 49.35 0.77 20.12
CA THR A 589 50.35 -0.22 19.64
C THR A 589 51.57 0.43 19.00
N GLY A 590 51.45 1.66 18.51
CA GLY A 590 52.53 2.42 17.88
C GLY A 590 53.53 3.01 18.88
N VAL A 591 53.12 3.34 20.10
CA VAL A 591 54.03 3.81 21.17
C VAL A 591 54.74 2.62 21.85
N SER A 592 55.51 1.89 21.05
CA SER A 592 56.43 0.83 21.52
C SER A 592 57.79 1.38 21.95
N SER A 593 58.13 2.61 21.54
CA SER A 593 59.23 3.41 22.09
C SER A 593 59.00 4.90 21.77
N LEU A 594 59.47 5.79 22.65
CA LEU A 594 59.49 7.24 22.43
C LEU A 594 60.88 7.74 21.95
N SER A 595 61.88 6.85 21.84
CA SER A 595 63.30 7.21 21.77
C SER A 595 64.09 6.55 20.62
N THR A 596 63.44 5.93 19.64
CA THR A 596 64.10 5.30 18.47
C THR A 596 64.87 6.26 17.55
N GLY A 597 64.80 7.57 17.76
CA GLY A 597 65.43 8.60 16.92
C GLY A 597 66.68 9.29 17.47
N LEU A 598 67.17 8.97 18.68
CA LEU A 598 68.22 9.75 19.35
C LEU A 598 69.47 8.92 19.66
N SER A 599 70.37 8.80 18.67
CA SER A 599 71.61 8.01 18.74
C SER A 599 72.77 8.67 19.50
N SER A 600 72.61 9.90 19.99
CA SER A 600 73.60 10.59 20.83
C SER A 600 72.97 11.71 21.66
N THR A 601 73.53 12.01 22.84
CA THR A 601 73.18 13.19 23.64
C THR A 601 74.40 13.60 24.48
N ASN A 602 74.96 14.78 24.23
CA ASN A 602 76.21 15.26 24.84
C ASN A 602 75.96 16.08 26.13
N SER A 603 75.00 15.66 26.98
CA SER A 603 74.63 16.37 28.21
C SER A 603 73.88 15.46 29.17
N ALA A 604 73.94 15.77 30.47
CA ALA A 604 73.42 14.93 31.54
C ALA A 604 71.88 14.78 31.48
N VAL A 605 71.42 13.54 31.25
CA VAL A 605 70.00 13.17 31.30
C VAL A 605 69.69 12.55 32.66
N THR A 606 68.99 13.27 33.54
CA THR A 606 68.70 12.81 34.91
C THR A 606 67.68 11.67 34.97
N SER A 607 66.74 11.62 34.01
CA SER A 607 65.82 10.48 33.81
C SER A 607 65.17 10.57 32.43
N LEU A 608 64.77 9.42 31.84
CA LEU A 608 64.08 9.36 30.54
C LEU A 608 62.58 8.98 30.65
N SER A 609 62.09 8.66 31.84
CA SER A 609 60.67 8.47 32.15
C SER A 609 60.41 8.72 33.63
N THR A 610 59.28 9.35 33.93
CA THR A 610 58.83 9.71 35.30
C THR A 610 57.37 9.29 35.53
N SER A 611 56.89 8.23 34.88
CA SER A 611 55.49 7.79 34.97
C SER A 611 55.34 6.27 34.98
N THR A 612 54.41 5.81 35.83
CA THR A 612 54.09 4.39 36.03
C THR A 612 53.37 3.81 34.82
N SER A 613 54.00 2.87 34.12
CA SER A 613 53.37 2.06 33.07
C SER A 613 53.59 0.58 33.34
N THR A 614 52.53 -0.21 33.17
CA THR A 614 52.51 -1.67 33.37
C THR A 614 52.65 -2.45 32.06
N GLY A 615 52.92 -1.77 30.93
CA GLY A 615 52.89 -2.36 29.58
C GLY A 615 54.13 -2.16 28.71
N ILE A 616 55.27 -1.73 29.27
CA ILE A 616 56.52 -1.51 28.52
C ILE A 616 57.49 -2.68 28.73
N SER A 617 57.90 -3.34 27.65
CA SER A 617 58.76 -4.53 27.67
C SER A 617 60.27 -4.25 27.62
N SER A 618 60.68 -3.08 27.15
CA SER A 618 62.08 -2.60 27.18
C SER A 618 62.12 -1.07 27.13
N LEU A 619 63.12 -0.46 27.80
CA LEU A 619 63.29 1.00 27.84
C LEU A 619 64.45 1.50 26.94
N SER A 620 65.37 0.62 26.53
CA SER A 620 66.52 0.99 25.69
C SER A 620 67.15 -0.21 24.99
N THR A 621 67.12 -0.23 23.65
CA THR A 621 67.76 -1.25 22.80
C THR A 621 68.91 -0.69 21.93
N GLY A 622 69.34 0.55 22.17
CA GLY A 622 70.20 1.30 21.22
C GLY A 622 71.29 2.19 21.81
N LEU A 623 71.75 1.96 23.05
CA LEU A 623 72.87 2.73 23.65
C LEU A 623 74.13 1.86 23.75
N SER A 624 74.96 1.89 22.70
CA SER A 624 76.14 1.04 22.55
C SER A 624 77.43 1.58 23.18
N SER A 625 77.43 2.81 23.71
CA SER A 625 78.57 3.39 24.42
C SER A 625 78.16 4.51 25.37
N THR A 626 78.74 4.54 26.58
CA THR A 626 78.60 5.64 27.54
C THR A 626 79.93 5.83 28.27
N ASN A 627 80.58 6.97 28.08
CA ASN A 627 81.82 7.32 28.77
C ASN A 627 81.52 8.13 30.04
N SER A 628 81.53 7.44 31.18
CA SER A 628 81.41 7.93 32.58
C SER A 628 80.01 7.94 33.24
N ALA A 629 80.02 7.57 34.53
CA ALA A 629 79.06 7.88 35.61
C ALA A 629 77.53 7.78 35.30
N VAL A 630 76.98 6.57 35.40
CA VAL A 630 75.52 6.35 35.54
C VAL A 630 75.21 5.89 36.96
N THR A 631 74.46 6.68 37.73
CA THR A 631 74.11 6.36 39.12
C THR A 631 72.95 5.35 39.22
N SER A 632 71.98 5.42 38.30
CA SER A 632 70.85 4.48 38.21
C SER A 632 70.11 4.65 36.89
N LEU A 633 69.72 3.54 36.24
CA LEU A 633 68.91 3.58 35.00
C LEU A 633 67.39 3.51 35.25
N SER A 634 66.98 3.15 36.47
CA SER A 634 65.62 3.22 36.99
C SER A 634 65.66 3.28 38.52
N THR A 635 64.71 3.98 39.14
CA THR A 635 64.63 4.17 40.61
C THR A 635 63.24 3.82 41.15
N SER A 636 62.55 2.84 40.57
CA SER A 636 61.21 2.44 41.02
C SER A 636 60.94 0.95 40.83
N THR A 637 60.19 0.39 41.78
CA THR A 637 59.82 -1.04 41.84
C THR A 637 58.97 -1.46 40.64
N SER A 638 59.49 -2.40 39.85
CA SER A 638 58.77 -3.04 38.74
C SER A 638 58.66 -4.54 39.00
N THR A 639 57.48 -5.10 38.72
CA THR A 639 57.15 -6.52 38.93
C THR A 639 56.92 -7.29 37.62
N GLY A 640 57.31 -6.72 36.47
CA GLY A 640 56.96 -7.26 35.15
C GLY A 640 57.94 -7.01 33.99
N ILE A 641 59.18 -6.54 34.25
CA ILE A 641 60.20 -6.38 33.20
C ILE A 641 61.09 -7.64 33.15
N SER A 642 61.21 -8.25 31.98
CA SER A 642 61.92 -9.53 31.78
C SER A 642 63.40 -9.40 31.41
N SER A 643 63.87 -8.21 31.00
CA SER A 643 65.30 -7.89 30.86
C SER A 643 65.52 -6.38 30.91
N LEU A 644 66.60 -5.94 31.58
CA LEU A 644 66.98 -4.53 31.69
C LEU A 644 68.03 -4.11 30.64
N SER A 645 68.84 -5.06 30.15
CA SER A 645 69.82 -4.82 29.07
C SER A 645 70.31 -6.15 28.46
N THR A 646 70.44 -6.18 27.13
CA THR A 646 70.97 -7.33 26.36
C THR A 646 72.20 -6.98 25.52
N GLY A 647 72.80 -5.79 25.72
CA GLY A 647 73.74 -5.21 24.77
C GLY A 647 74.87 -4.37 25.39
N LEU A 648 75.49 -4.82 26.48
CA LEU A 648 76.72 -4.23 27.02
C LEU A 648 77.87 -5.23 26.93
N SER A 649 78.74 -5.07 25.94
CA SER A 649 79.79 -6.03 25.57
C SER A 649 81.21 -5.65 26.03
N SER A 650 81.38 -4.52 26.70
CA SER A 650 82.64 -4.13 27.36
C SER A 650 82.38 -3.12 28.50
N THR A 651 83.18 -3.18 29.56
CA THR A 651 83.24 -2.16 30.63
C THR A 651 84.61 -2.24 31.29
N ASP A 652 85.37 -1.15 31.23
CA ASP A 652 86.77 -1.09 31.68
C ASP A 652 86.94 -0.09 32.84
N SER A 653 86.32 -0.40 33.99
CA SER A 653 86.49 0.30 35.28
C SER A 653 85.78 -0.42 36.44
N THR A 654 86.09 -0.01 37.67
CA THR A 654 85.60 -0.62 38.92
C THR A 654 84.07 -0.51 39.13
N VAL A 655 83.42 -1.64 39.40
CA VAL A 655 81.98 -1.73 39.73
C VAL A 655 81.82 -2.30 41.15
N THR A 656 81.05 -1.63 42.01
CA THR A 656 80.86 -2.04 43.42
C THR A 656 79.61 -2.88 43.65
N SER A 657 78.56 -2.74 42.83
CA SER A 657 77.41 -3.67 42.73
C SER A 657 76.63 -3.40 41.42
N LEU A 658 75.87 -4.39 40.94
CA LEU A 658 75.22 -4.34 39.61
C LEU A 658 73.76 -4.83 39.62
N SER A 659 72.95 -4.26 40.51
CA SER A 659 71.49 -4.49 40.67
C SER A 659 71.05 -5.89 41.15
N THR A 660 69.75 -6.06 41.40
CA THR A 660 69.19 -7.06 42.32
C THR A 660 68.32 -8.14 41.67
N SER A 661 68.53 -8.49 40.40
CA SER A 661 68.08 -9.77 39.82
C SER A 661 68.72 -10.08 38.45
N THR A 662 69.17 -11.33 38.28
CA THR A 662 69.40 -12.08 37.02
C THR A 662 69.78 -11.30 35.75
N SER A 663 71.05 -11.34 35.37
CA SER A 663 71.50 -11.18 33.97
C SER A 663 72.21 -12.46 33.50
N THR A 664 72.24 -12.70 32.18
CA THR A 664 72.63 -13.99 31.59
C THR A 664 73.81 -13.89 30.59
N GLY A 665 74.62 -12.83 30.69
CA GLY A 665 75.72 -12.59 29.74
C GLY A 665 76.92 -11.86 30.34
N LEU A 666 77.94 -12.63 30.74
CA LEU A 666 79.32 -12.14 30.90
C LEU A 666 80.27 -13.30 30.57
N SER A 667 81.06 -13.16 29.50
CA SER A 667 81.87 -14.25 28.92
C SER A 667 83.37 -14.15 29.17
N SER A 668 83.85 -13.03 29.74
CA SER A 668 85.25 -12.77 30.07
C SER A 668 85.38 -11.82 31.26
N ALA A 669 86.33 -12.07 32.15
CA ALA A 669 86.73 -11.15 33.23
C ALA A 669 88.24 -11.26 33.49
N ASN A 670 88.96 -10.14 33.46
CA ASN A 670 90.43 -10.09 33.53
C ASN A 670 90.95 -9.30 34.75
N SER A 671 90.21 -9.30 35.86
CA SER A 671 90.55 -8.57 37.09
C SER A 671 89.93 -9.21 38.33
N SER A 672 90.49 -8.92 39.50
CA SER A 672 90.17 -9.57 40.77
C SER A 672 88.72 -9.37 41.22
N ILE A 673 88.00 -10.47 41.50
CA ILE A 673 86.64 -10.48 42.05
C ILE A 673 86.70 -11.01 43.48
N THR A 674 86.16 -10.26 44.45
CA THR A 674 86.15 -10.67 45.87
C THR A 674 84.90 -11.47 46.27
N SER A 675 83.75 -11.18 45.66
CA SER A 675 82.53 -12.01 45.75
C SER A 675 81.57 -11.66 44.60
N LEU A 676 80.67 -12.58 44.23
CA LEU A 676 79.77 -12.41 43.07
C LEU A 676 78.28 -12.19 43.44
N SER A 677 77.91 -12.38 44.71
CA SER A 677 76.59 -12.03 45.25
C SER A 677 76.68 -11.88 46.78
N THR A 678 75.89 -10.96 47.35
CA THR A 678 75.89 -10.63 48.78
C THR A 678 74.47 -10.41 49.33
N SER A 679 73.45 -11.07 48.78
CA SER A 679 72.05 -10.93 49.24
C SER A 679 71.20 -12.17 49.02
N THR A 680 70.21 -12.35 49.90
CA THR A 680 69.37 -13.55 50.01
C THR A 680 68.47 -13.71 48.78
N SER A 681 68.64 -14.79 48.02
CA SER A 681 67.86 -15.07 46.80
C SER A 681 67.11 -16.39 46.90
N THR A 682 65.83 -16.38 46.50
CA THR A 682 64.95 -17.55 46.41
C THR A 682 64.63 -17.87 44.96
N GLY A 683 64.67 -19.15 44.57
CA GLY A 683 64.16 -19.61 43.27
C GLY A 683 65.04 -19.36 42.03
N ILE A 684 66.36 -19.19 42.18
CA ILE A 684 67.29 -19.04 41.05
C ILE A 684 67.75 -20.41 40.52
N GLY A 685 67.44 -20.72 39.25
CA GLY A 685 67.70 -22.03 38.64
C GLY A 685 69.19 -22.40 38.47
N SER A 686 70.04 -21.44 38.11
CA SER A 686 71.50 -21.55 38.12
C SER A 686 72.12 -20.17 38.29
N LEU A 687 73.26 -20.09 38.98
CA LEU A 687 73.98 -18.83 39.23
C LEU A 687 75.14 -18.58 38.24
N SER A 688 75.57 -19.59 37.48
CA SER A 688 76.61 -19.42 36.44
C SER A 688 76.58 -20.51 35.35
N THR A 689 76.50 -20.07 34.10
CA THR A 689 76.47 -20.92 32.88
C THR A 689 77.50 -20.50 31.82
N GLY A 690 78.44 -19.61 32.17
CA GLY A 690 79.27 -18.88 31.19
C GLY A 690 80.75 -18.68 31.53
N LEU A 691 81.32 -19.44 32.48
CA LEU A 691 82.75 -19.34 32.83
C LEU A 691 83.49 -20.65 32.49
N SER A 692 84.24 -20.63 31.38
CA SER A 692 84.92 -21.79 30.80
C SER A 692 86.42 -21.90 31.13
N SER A 693 87.04 -20.84 31.68
CA SER A 693 88.46 -20.83 32.09
C SER A 693 88.73 -19.81 33.19
N THR A 694 89.76 -20.03 34.01
CA THR A 694 90.20 -19.12 35.09
C THR A 694 91.68 -19.37 35.41
N ASN A 695 92.48 -18.32 35.57
CA ASN A 695 93.94 -18.40 35.70
C ASN A 695 94.48 -17.64 36.95
N SER A 696 93.82 -17.79 38.10
CA SER A 696 94.25 -17.20 39.39
C SER A 696 93.61 -17.92 40.57
N ALA A 697 94.17 -17.73 41.78
CA ALA A 697 93.73 -18.43 42.99
C ALA A 697 92.30 -18.00 43.43
N VAL A 698 91.45 -18.99 43.72
CA VAL A 698 90.07 -18.79 44.17
C VAL A 698 89.90 -19.41 45.55
N THR A 699 89.50 -18.62 46.55
CA THR A 699 89.39 -19.08 47.96
C THR A 699 88.02 -19.69 48.28
N SER A 700 86.94 -19.20 47.68
CA SER A 700 85.59 -19.79 47.74
C SER A 700 84.69 -19.19 46.64
N LEU A 701 83.64 -19.89 46.21
CA LEU A 701 82.73 -19.44 45.15
C LEU A 701 81.36 -18.94 45.67
N SER A 702 80.99 -19.29 46.91
CA SER A 702 79.84 -18.74 47.63
C SER A 702 80.08 -18.85 49.14
N THR A 703 79.56 -17.89 49.92
CA THR A 703 79.74 -17.78 51.38
C THR A 703 78.41 -17.46 52.10
N SER A 704 77.26 -17.81 51.52
CA SER A 704 75.95 -17.44 52.08
C SER A 704 74.83 -18.46 51.86
N THR A 705 73.93 -18.52 52.84
CA THR A 705 72.83 -19.49 52.96
C THR A 705 71.89 -19.44 51.76
N SER A 706 71.71 -20.57 51.09
CA SER A 706 70.96 -20.68 49.82
C SER A 706 69.86 -21.74 49.92
N THR A 707 68.68 -21.45 49.37
CA THR A 707 67.53 -22.37 49.35
C THR A 707 67.02 -22.57 47.92
N GLY A 708 67.01 -23.83 47.45
CA GLY A 708 66.47 -24.19 46.14
C GLY A 708 67.29 -23.68 44.93
N ILE A 709 68.61 -23.87 44.94
CA ILE A 709 69.48 -23.62 43.76
C ILE A 709 69.65 -24.92 42.97
N GLY A 710 69.35 -24.88 41.67
CA GLY A 710 69.33 -26.06 40.80
C GLY A 710 70.71 -26.72 40.61
N SER A 711 71.75 -25.94 40.34
CA SER A 711 73.15 -26.39 40.31
C SER A 711 74.10 -25.27 40.74
N LEU A 712 75.21 -25.63 41.38
CA LEU A 712 76.27 -24.71 41.79
C LEU A 712 77.48 -24.72 40.84
N SER A 713 77.51 -25.58 39.82
CA SER A 713 78.56 -25.53 38.78
C SER A 713 78.15 -26.15 37.43
N THR A 714 78.12 -25.32 36.38
CA THR A 714 77.88 -25.70 34.98
C THR A 714 78.78 -24.89 34.04
N GLY A 715 80.08 -25.23 33.94
CA GLY A 715 80.99 -24.56 33.01
C GLY A 715 82.50 -24.88 33.11
N LEU A 716 83.02 -25.27 34.28
CA LEU A 716 84.46 -25.44 34.49
C LEU A 716 84.98 -26.77 33.92
N SER A 717 85.50 -26.73 32.69
CA SER A 717 85.99 -27.90 31.93
C SER A 717 87.47 -28.23 32.16
N SER A 718 88.25 -27.36 32.80
CA SER A 718 89.68 -27.58 33.09
C SER A 718 90.15 -26.75 34.29
N THR A 719 91.15 -27.23 35.04
CA THR A 719 91.75 -26.53 36.19
C THR A 719 93.21 -26.95 36.35
N ASN A 720 94.11 -25.97 36.51
CA ASN A 720 95.57 -26.19 36.57
C ASN A 720 96.20 -25.60 37.85
N SER A 721 95.55 -25.75 39.00
CA SER A 721 96.00 -25.22 40.30
C SER A 721 95.33 -25.95 41.47
N SER A 722 95.92 -25.84 42.65
CA SER A 722 95.44 -26.48 43.89
C SER A 722 94.08 -25.93 44.35
N VAL A 723 93.17 -26.83 44.75
CA VAL A 723 91.82 -26.50 45.23
C VAL A 723 91.58 -27.16 46.58
N THR A 724 91.18 -26.39 47.60
CA THR A 724 90.99 -26.88 48.97
C THR A 724 89.56 -27.36 49.25
N SER A 725 88.54 -26.69 48.71
CA SER A 725 87.12 -27.06 48.83
C SER A 725 86.24 -26.26 47.86
N LEU A 726 85.22 -26.88 47.25
CA LEU A 726 84.26 -26.18 46.36
C LEU A 726 83.10 -25.49 47.11
N SER A 727 82.75 -25.94 48.31
CA SER A 727 81.74 -25.33 49.18
C SER A 727 82.04 -25.63 50.65
N THR A 728 81.66 -24.70 51.52
CA THR A 728 81.91 -24.74 52.98
C THR A 728 80.67 -24.30 53.78
N SER A 729 79.47 -24.49 53.24
CA SER A 729 78.24 -23.93 53.84
C SER A 729 76.99 -24.82 53.70
N THR A 730 76.16 -24.79 54.75
CA THR A 730 74.93 -25.57 54.92
C THR A 730 73.93 -25.28 53.80
N SER A 731 73.46 -26.33 53.12
CA SER A 731 72.66 -26.22 51.89
C SER A 731 71.45 -27.16 51.90
N THR A 732 70.28 -26.63 51.53
CA THR A 732 69.02 -27.38 51.42
C THR A 732 68.47 -27.37 49.99
N GLY A 733 68.35 -28.56 49.40
CA GLY A 733 67.80 -28.76 48.05
C GLY A 733 68.75 -28.32 46.92
N ILE A 734 69.88 -29.02 46.77
CA ILE A 734 70.80 -28.86 45.63
C ILE A 734 70.74 -30.13 44.75
N SER A 735 70.44 -29.98 43.46
CA SER A 735 70.22 -31.13 42.56
C SER A 735 71.53 -31.84 42.16
N SER A 736 72.63 -31.12 42.02
CA SER A 736 73.98 -31.69 41.84
C SER A 736 75.05 -30.76 42.38
N LEU A 737 76.11 -31.34 42.95
CA LEU A 737 77.30 -30.61 43.42
C LEU A 737 78.43 -30.57 42.37
N SER A 738 78.28 -31.21 41.20
CA SER A 738 79.20 -31.03 40.06
C SER A 738 78.69 -31.67 38.76
N THR A 739 78.94 -31.00 37.63
CA THR A 739 78.61 -31.47 36.26
C THR A 739 79.54 -30.83 35.22
N GLY A 740 80.84 -31.19 35.19
CA GLY A 740 81.76 -30.64 34.17
C GLY A 740 83.25 -31.05 34.17
N LEU A 741 83.76 -31.69 35.22
CA LEU A 741 85.20 -31.99 35.35
C LEU A 741 85.60 -33.24 34.56
N SER A 742 86.01 -33.07 33.31
CA SER A 742 86.36 -34.17 32.38
C SER A 742 87.80 -34.68 32.50
N SER A 743 88.68 -33.96 33.21
CA SER A 743 90.08 -34.35 33.46
C SER A 743 90.64 -33.69 34.72
N THR A 744 91.63 -34.30 35.37
CA THR A 744 92.32 -33.76 36.55
C THR A 744 93.73 -34.37 36.65
N ASN A 745 94.74 -33.54 36.95
CA ASN A 745 96.16 -33.92 37.00
C ASN A 745 96.83 -33.50 38.31
N SER A 746 96.13 -33.61 39.44
CA SER A 746 96.59 -33.15 40.76
C SER A 746 95.91 -33.91 41.91
N THR A 747 96.51 -33.88 43.10
CA THR A 747 96.00 -34.52 44.32
C THR A 747 94.73 -33.84 44.83
N VAL A 748 93.68 -34.62 45.11
CA VAL A 748 92.40 -34.15 45.65
C VAL A 748 92.10 -34.89 46.96
N THR A 749 91.91 -34.15 48.06
CA THR A 749 91.72 -34.75 49.40
C THR A 749 90.25 -35.07 49.71
N SER A 750 89.30 -34.24 49.24
CA SER A 750 87.85 -34.50 49.31
C SER A 750 87.08 -33.55 48.39
N LEU A 751 85.91 -33.94 47.89
CA LEU A 751 85.03 -33.07 47.07
C LEU A 751 83.97 -32.30 47.89
N SER A 752 83.63 -32.78 49.09
CA SER A 752 82.73 -32.11 50.04
C SER A 752 83.00 -32.56 51.46
N THR A 753 82.87 -31.64 52.42
CA THR A 753 83.06 -31.84 53.86
C THR A 753 81.86 -31.36 54.70
N SER A 754 80.71 -31.12 54.06
CA SER A 754 79.56 -30.41 54.65
C SER A 754 78.30 -31.27 54.76
N THR A 755 77.57 -31.10 55.87
CA THR A 755 76.29 -31.74 56.15
C THR A 755 75.19 -31.26 55.19
N SER A 756 74.43 -32.18 54.58
CA SER A 756 73.30 -31.82 53.71
C SER A 756 72.13 -32.80 53.84
N THR A 757 70.92 -32.28 53.68
CA THR A 757 69.64 -32.99 53.89
C THR A 757 68.89 -33.33 52.61
N GLY A 758 69.49 -33.10 51.43
CA GLY A 758 68.92 -33.52 50.14
C GLY A 758 69.85 -33.23 48.97
N ILE A 759 70.53 -34.27 48.47
CA ILE A 759 71.40 -34.25 47.29
C ILE A 759 70.97 -35.39 46.35
N SER A 760 70.66 -35.08 45.09
CA SER A 760 70.26 -36.10 44.10
C SER A 760 71.45 -36.96 43.65
N SER A 761 72.63 -36.35 43.45
CA SER A 761 73.87 -37.05 43.13
C SER A 761 75.11 -36.32 43.63
N LEU A 762 76.10 -37.09 44.09
CA LEU A 762 77.36 -36.60 44.64
C LEU A 762 78.53 -37.01 43.72
N SER A 763 78.57 -36.40 42.53
CA SER A 763 79.57 -36.59 41.45
C SER A 763 79.47 -37.92 40.68
N THR A 764 79.97 -38.08 39.45
CA THR A 764 80.03 -37.20 38.25
C THR A 764 80.26 -38.12 37.03
N GLY A 765 80.14 -37.60 35.79
CA GLY A 765 80.74 -38.26 34.63
C GLY A 765 82.27 -38.18 34.65
N LEU A 766 82.91 -39.11 35.34
CA LEU A 766 84.37 -39.21 35.50
C LEU A 766 84.91 -40.27 34.53
N SER A 767 85.17 -39.86 33.28
CA SER A 767 85.53 -40.77 32.19
C SER A 767 86.94 -41.36 32.28
N SER A 768 87.82 -40.79 33.12
CA SER A 768 89.16 -41.32 33.40
C SER A 768 89.72 -40.78 34.72
N THR A 769 90.65 -41.51 35.32
CA THR A 769 91.47 -41.05 36.48
C THR A 769 92.79 -41.81 36.48
N ASN A 770 93.90 -41.11 36.76
CA ASN A 770 95.26 -41.67 36.74
C ASN A 770 96.02 -41.34 38.05
N SER A 771 95.34 -41.43 39.20
CA SER A 771 95.87 -41.07 40.52
C SER A 771 95.06 -41.72 41.65
N SER A 772 95.67 -41.87 42.82
CA SER A 772 95.07 -42.52 44.00
C SER A 772 93.92 -41.71 44.60
N ILE A 773 92.78 -42.37 44.84
CA ILE A 773 91.61 -41.82 45.56
C ILE A 773 91.37 -42.66 46.82
N THR A 774 91.26 -42.02 47.99
CA THR A 774 91.02 -42.72 49.26
C THR A 774 89.53 -42.89 49.56
N SER A 775 88.69 -41.91 49.22
CA SER A 775 87.22 -41.95 49.38
C SER A 775 86.56 -40.83 48.57
N LEU A 776 85.38 -41.08 47.98
CA LEU A 776 84.61 -40.05 47.26
C LEU A 776 83.72 -39.18 48.18
N SER A 777 83.36 -39.68 49.36
CA SER A 777 82.65 -38.94 50.42
C SER A 777 82.97 -39.52 51.80
N THR A 778 82.95 -38.66 52.81
CA THR A 778 83.13 -38.98 54.24
C THR A 778 82.03 -38.36 55.12
N SER A 779 80.93 -37.89 54.52
CA SER A 779 79.92 -37.04 55.19
C SER A 779 78.58 -37.74 55.40
N THR A 780 77.94 -37.47 56.54
CA THR A 780 76.61 -37.98 56.92
C THR A 780 75.49 -37.31 56.11
N SER A 781 74.56 -38.09 55.54
CA SER A 781 73.41 -37.56 54.77
C SER A 781 72.14 -38.41 54.93
N THR A 782 70.99 -37.73 55.00
CA THR A 782 69.67 -38.33 55.28
C THR A 782 68.91 -38.82 54.04
N VAL A 783 69.20 -38.26 52.86
CA VAL A 783 68.62 -38.66 51.56
C VAL A 783 69.68 -38.51 50.47
N VAL A 784 69.98 -39.60 49.78
CA VAL A 784 70.88 -39.61 48.60
C VAL A 784 70.18 -40.34 47.45
N GLY A 785 70.05 -39.67 46.30
CA GLY A 785 69.42 -40.25 45.10
C GLY A 785 70.26 -41.38 44.50
N SER A 786 71.42 -41.03 43.93
CA SER A 786 72.39 -41.98 43.35
C SER A 786 73.83 -41.60 43.70
N LEU A 787 74.61 -42.56 44.20
CA LEU A 787 76.00 -42.33 44.63
C LEU A 787 77.03 -42.52 43.50
N SER A 788 76.70 -43.25 42.42
CA SER A 788 77.55 -43.34 41.23
C SER A 788 76.74 -43.60 39.96
N THR A 789 76.97 -42.80 38.91
CA THR A 789 76.21 -42.85 37.65
C THR A 789 77.06 -42.78 36.38
N GLY A 790 78.40 -42.77 36.48
CA GLY A 790 79.28 -42.54 35.31
C GLY A 790 80.74 -42.93 35.52
N LEU A 791 81.00 -44.23 35.71
CA LEU A 791 82.35 -44.82 35.77
C LEU A 791 82.49 -45.91 34.70
N SER A 792 82.87 -45.51 33.49
CA SER A 792 82.93 -46.39 32.31
C SER A 792 84.18 -47.29 32.25
N SER A 793 85.24 -46.96 32.98
CA SER A 793 86.47 -47.75 33.08
C SER A 793 87.26 -47.40 34.34
N THR A 794 88.10 -48.31 34.82
CA THR A 794 89.01 -48.10 35.96
C THR A 794 90.25 -48.99 35.80
N ASN A 795 91.43 -48.44 36.04
CA ASN A 795 92.72 -49.14 35.83
C ASN A 795 93.62 -49.02 37.07
N SER A 796 93.03 -49.16 38.27
CA SER A 796 93.69 -48.97 39.58
C SER A 796 92.91 -49.67 40.70
N ASN A 797 93.59 -49.99 41.81
CA ASN A 797 92.99 -50.67 42.96
C ASN A 797 91.96 -49.77 43.67
N LEU A 798 90.75 -50.29 43.89
CA LEU A 798 89.65 -49.60 44.57
C LEU A 798 89.13 -50.45 45.74
N THR A 799 89.22 -49.94 46.97
CA THR A 799 88.93 -50.73 48.19
C THR A 799 87.44 -50.77 48.55
N SER A 800 86.70 -49.68 48.33
CA SER A 800 85.23 -49.59 48.47
C SER A 800 84.70 -48.34 47.79
N LEU A 801 83.39 -48.31 47.47
CA LEU A 801 82.72 -47.14 46.87
C LEU A 801 81.94 -46.30 47.89
N SER A 802 81.70 -46.83 49.10
CA SER A 802 81.11 -46.09 50.24
C SER A 802 81.47 -46.77 51.57
N THR A 803 81.64 -45.96 52.61
CA THR A 803 81.87 -46.38 54.01
C THR A 803 80.95 -45.65 55.00
N SER A 804 79.86 -45.03 54.52
CA SER A 804 79.03 -44.08 55.28
C SER A 804 77.61 -44.60 55.56
N THR A 805 77.08 -44.29 56.74
CA THR A 805 75.71 -44.58 57.16
C THR A 805 74.70 -43.63 56.51
N SER A 806 73.58 -44.16 56.02
CA SER A 806 72.47 -43.35 55.46
C SER A 806 71.12 -44.04 55.68
N THR A 807 70.05 -43.24 55.74
CA THR A 807 68.68 -43.68 56.05
C THR A 807 67.84 -44.05 54.83
N VAL A 808 68.10 -43.45 53.67
CA VAL A 808 67.41 -43.72 52.40
C VAL A 808 68.39 -43.59 51.24
N VAL A 809 68.53 -44.65 50.43
CA VAL A 809 69.35 -44.66 49.21
C VAL A 809 68.51 -45.10 48.01
N GLY A 810 68.44 -44.28 46.96
CA GLY A 810 67.67 -44.58 45.75
C GLY A 810 68.28 -45.70 44.91
N SER A 811 69.54 -45.54 44.48
CA SER A 811 70.31 -46.57 43.76
C SER A 811 71.80 -46.44 44.02
N LEU A 812 72.51 -47.57 44.20
CA LEU A 812 73.93 -47.57 44.57
C LEU A 812 74.87 -47.45 43.35
N SER A 813 74.55 -48.13 42.24
CA SER A 813 75.23 -47.97 40.95
C SER A 813 74.27 -48.24 39.77
N THR A 814 74.42 -47.46 38.69
CA THR A 814 73.53 -47.52 37.52
C THR A 814 74.27 -47.52 36.17
N GLY A 815 75.56 -47.88 36.14
CA GLY A 815 76.39 -47.72 34.94
C GLY A 815 77.76 -48.39 34.97
N LEU A 816 77.83 -49.68 35.31
CA LEU A 816 79.04 -50.49 35.23
C LEU A 816 78.91 -51.50 34.08
N SER A 817 79.46 -51.17 32.91
CA SER A 817 79.33 -51.98 31.68
C SER A 817 80.45 -53.01 31.48
N SER A 818 81.59 -52.87 32.14
CA SER A 818 82.71 -53.83 32.08
C SER A 818 83.66 -53.66 33.27
N THR A 819 84.32 -54.74 33.70
CA THR A 819 85.37 -54.73 34.74
C THR A 819 86.47 -55.70 34.35
N ASN A 820 87.75 -55.34 34.55
CA ASN A 820 88.91 -56.18 34.23
C ASN A 820 89.92 -56.27 35.41
N SER A 821 89.44 -56.28 36.65
CA SER A 821 90.24 -56.38 37.88
C SER A 821 89.38 -56.81 39.07
N SER A 822 90.01 -57.36 40.10
CA SER A 822 89.34 -57.97 41.27
C SER A 822 88.59 -56.96 42.13
N ILE A 823 87.32 -57.24 42.46
CA ILE A 823 86.49 -56.48 43.40
C ILE A 823 86.03 -57.40 44.54
N THR A 824 86.23 -56.99 45.79
CA THR A 824 85.87 -57.82 46.97
C THR A 824 84.40 -57.66 47.39
N SER A 825 83.84 -56.44 47.32
CA SER A 825 82.41 -56.19 47.55
C SER A 825 82.00 -54.84 46.97
N LEU A 826 80.71 -54.68 46.61
CA LEU A 826 80.16 -53.40 46.11
C LEU A 826 79.54 -52.53 47.21
N SER A 827 79.29 -53.09 48.41
CA SER A 827 78.82 -52.38 49.60
C SER A 827 79.16 -53.16 50.86
N THR A 828 79.44 -52.43 51.95
CA THR A 828 79.60 -52.95 53.32
C THR A 828 78.74 -52.18 54.34
N SER A 829 77.83 -51.32 53.87
CA SER A 829 77.12 -50.34 54.70
C SER A 829 75.70 -50.78 55.11
N THR A 830 75.29 -50.43 56.32
CA THR A 830 73.92 -50.62 56.84
C THR A 830 72.98 -49.50 56.36
N SER A 831 71.79 -49.87 55.87
CA SER A 831 70.75 -48.93 55.39
C SER A 831 69.34 -49.47 55.65
N THR A 832 68.44 -48.58 56.06
CA THR A 832 67.05 -48.89 56.43
C THR A 832 66.10 -49.00 55.25
N VAL A 833 66.36 -48.34 54.12
CA VAL A 833 65.58 -48.47 52.87
C VAL A 833 66.51 -48.36 51.65
N VAL A 834 66.40 -49.29 50.71
CA VAL A 834 67.14 -49.29 49.44
C VAL A 834 66.18 -49.51 48.28
N GLY A 835 66.14 -48.57 47.33
CA GLY A 835 65.23 -48.63 46.17
C GLY A 835 65.58 -49.73 45.18
N SER A 836 66.84 -49.76 44.72
CA SER A 836 67.38 -50.87 43.92
C SER A 836 68.90 -51.02 44.09
N LEU A 837 69.39 -52.27 44.07
CA LEU A 837 70.80 -52.59 44.32
C LEU A 837 71.68 -52.47 43.05
N SER A 838 71.13 -52.83 41.89
CA SER A 838 71.78 -52.72 40.57
C SER A 838 70.75 -52.80 39.44
N THR A 839 70.86 -51.98 38.40
CA THR A 839 69.87 -51.90 37.31
C THR A 839 70.44 -52.14 35.90
N GLY A 840 71.72 -52.52 35.76
CA GLY A 840 72.41 -52.54 34.46
C GLY A 840 73.49 -53.61 34.27
N LEU A 841 73.32 -54.81 34.82
CA LEU A 841 74.25 -55.92 34.61
C LEU A 841 73.87 -56.73 33.37
N SER A 842 74.55 -56.49 32.24
CA SER A 842 74.27 -57.15 30.95
C SER A 842 75.20 -58.33 30.63
N SER A 843 76.39 -58.40 31.22
CA SER A 843 77.30 -59.56 31.11
C SER A 843 78.36 -59.56 32.22
N THR A 844 78.84 -60.75 32.61
CA THR A 844 79.98 -60.93 33.52
C THR A 844 80.84 -62.09 33.02
N ASN A 845 82.15 -61.87 32.86
CA ASN A 845 83.08 -62.94 32.47
C ASN A 845 83.97 -63.35 33.66
N SER A 846 83.46 -64.29 34.47
CA SER A 846 84.08 -64.95 35.65
C SER A 846 83.79 -64.37 37.06
N ASN A 847 83.53 -65.31 37.98
CA ASN A 847 83.59 -65.27 39.45
C ASN A 847 83.19 -63.98 40.21
N LEU A 848 81.89 -63.84 40.48
CA LEU A 848 81.33 -62.98 41.53
C LEU A 848 80.86 -63.83 42.72
N THR A 849 81.33 -63.58 43.95
CA THR A 849 81.02 -64.39 45.14
C THR A 849 79.74 -63.99 45.87
N SER A 850 79.37 -62.71 45.89
CA SER A 850 78.07 -62.24 46.40
C SER A 850 77.72 -60.86 45.86
N LEU A 851 76.42 -60.54 45.73
CA LEU A 851 75.94 -59.22 45.31
C LEU A 851 75.67 -58.27 46.50
N SER A 852 75.43 -58.83 47.70
CA SER A 852 75.34 -58.12 48.97
C SER A 852 75.54 -59.11 50.14
N THR A 853 76.06 -58.62 51.26
CA THR A 853 76.13 -59.33 52.56
C THR A 853 75.39 -58.60 53.68
N ALA A 854 74.64 -57.54 53.35
CA ALA A 854 73.99 -56.65 54.33
C ALA A 854 72.53 -57.05 54.65
N THR A 855 72.13 -56.87 55.90
CA THR A 855 70.74 -57.05 56.37
C THR A 855 69.92 -55.78 56.13
N SER A 856 68.78 -55.92 55.45
CA SER A 856 67.82 -54.82 55.23
C SER A 856 66.39 -55.37 55.20
N THR A 857 65.44 -54.61 55.75
CA THR A 857 64.06 -55.06 56.05
C THR A 857 63.00 -54.55 55.07
N GLY A 858 63.41 -53.94 53.94
CA GLY A 858 62.51 -53.50 52.89
C GLY A 858 63.20 -53.45 51.52
N ILE A 859 62.93 -54.45 50.67
CA ILE A 859 63.39 -54.52 49.28
C ILE A 859 62.18 -54.37 48.37
N SER A 860 62.14 -53.33 47.54
CA SER A 860 61.00 -53.04 46.64
C SER A 860 61.00 -53.82 45.31
N SER A 861 62.13 -54.45 44.92
CA SER A 861 62.16 -55.37 43.78
C SER A 861 63.36 -56.33 43.84
N LEU A 862 63.14 -57.60 43.48
CA LEU A 862 64.18 -58.59 43.18
C LEU A 862 64.36 -58.76 41.65
N SER A 863 64.17 -57.65 40.90
CA SER A 863 64.11 -57.54 39.44
C SER A 863 62.83 -58.06 38.78
N THR A 864 62.80 -57.98 37.44
CA THR A 864 61.69 -58.24 36.49
C THR A 864 60.54 -57.23 36.50
N GLY A 865 60.12 -56.81 35.30
CA GLY A 865 58.91 -56.01 35.08
C GLY A 865 57.86 -56.84 34.35
N LEU A 866 56.64 -56.91 34.90
CA LEU A 866 55.59 -57.79 34.35
C LEU A 866 54.16 -57.23 34.45
N SER A 867 53.89 -56.24 35.31
CA SER A 867 52.51 -55.81 35.63
C SER A 867 51.98 -54.58 34.86
N SER A 868 52.83 -53.60 34.50
CA SER A 868 52.40 -52.43 33.69
C SER A 868 52.55 -52.65 32.18
N ILE A 869 53.41 -53.59 31.77
CA ILE A 869 53.72 -53.88 30.37
C ILE A 869 52.50 -54.47 29.64
N ALA A 870 51.70 -55.31 30.30
CA ALA A 870 50.56 -56.00 29.68
C ALA A 870 49.52 -55.06 29.05
N ASN A 871 49.11 -54.00 29.76
CA ASN A 871 48.08 -53.07 29.27
C ASN A 871 48.63 -52.07 28.24
N ASN A 872 49.90 -51.68 28.35
CA ASN A 872 50.51 -50.76 27.38
C ASN A 872 50.87 -51.47 26.06
N ASN A 873 51.30 -52.74 26.10
CA ASN A 873 51.61 -53.52 24.90
C ASN A 873 50.41 -53.62 23.95
N THR A 874 49.19 -53.87 24.46
CA THR A 874 47.99 -54.01 23.63
C THR A 874 47.67 -52.75 22.82
N ASN A 875 47.89 -51.56 23.40
CA ASN A 875 47.64 -50.29 22.73
C ASN A 875 48.83 -49.86 21.85
N LEU A 876 50.06 -50.12 22.30
CA LEU A 876 51.29 -49.87 21.53
C LEU A 876 51.35 -50.74 20.27
N GLY A 877 51.00 -52.02 20.33
CA GLY A 877 51.06 -52.94 19.20
C GLY A 877 50.11 -52.52 18.06
N ASN A 878 48.85 -52.24 18.40
CA ASN A 878 47.84 -51.78 17.43
C ASN A 878 48.22 -50.45 16.77
N SER A 879 48.73 -49.48 17.54
CA SER A 879 49.20 -48.20 17.00
C SER A 879 50.49 -48.34 16.17
N THR A 880 51.41 -49.20 16.58
CA THR A 880 52.66 -49.46 15.84
C THR A 880 52.37 -50.10 14.48
N ALA A 881 51.51 -51.12 14.42
CA ALA A 881 51.15 -51.80 13.17
C ALA A 881 50.53 -50.82 12.14
N GLY A 882 49.64 -49.93 12.60
CA GLY A 882 49.08 -48.87 11.75
C GLY A 882 50.10 -47.83 11.28
N ALA A 883 51.16 -47.56 12.07
CA ALA A 883 52.17 -46.56 11.77
C ALA A 883 53.25 -47.03 10.77
N ILE A 884 53.61 -48.32 10.76
CA ILE A 884 54.52 -48.86 9.72
C ILE A 884 53.84 -49.11 8.38
N GLY A 885 52.52 -49.38 8.38
CA GLY A 885 51.77 -49.67 7.16
C GLY A 885 52.30 -50.90 6.42
N GLY A 886 52.39 -50.85 5.09
CA GLY A 886 52.97 -51.92 4.27
C GLY A 886 52.27 -53.29 4.36
N GLY A 887 51.09 -53.37 4.97
CA GLY A 887 50.31 -54.59 5.21
C GLY A 887 50.29 -55.11 6.66
N ALA A 888 50.98 -54.45 7.60
CA ALA A 888 51.18 -54.95 8.97
C ALA A 888 49.92 -54.91 9.87
N THR A 889 49.85 -55.83 10.83
CA THR A 889 48.77 -56.06 11.81
C THR A 889 49.34 -56.57 13.15
N TYR A 890 48.62 -56.42 14.27
CA TYR A 890 49.06 -56.81 15.62
C TYR A 890 48.13 -57.85 16.28
N ASP A 891 48.70 -58.78 17.06
CA ASP A 891 47.98 -59.74 17.89
C ASP A 891 48.34 -59.57 19.39
N PRO A 892 47.37 -59.24 20.27
CA PRO A 892 47.59 -59.09 21.70
C PRO A 892 47.78 -60.41 22.48
N THR A 893 47.51 -61.57 21.88
CA THR A 893 47.66 -62.87 22.54
C THR A 893 49.05 -63.48 22.38
N THR A 894 49.71 -63.27 21.25
CA THR A 894 51.14 -63.60 21.06
C THR A 894 52.08 -62.40 21.24
N GLY A 895 51.56 -61.18 21.20
CA GLY A 895 52.34 -59.94 21.27
C GLY A 895 53.08 -59.58 19.97
N THR A 896 52.75 -60.23 18.84
CA THR A 896 53.48 -60.09 17.57
C THR A 896 52.86 -59.04 16.64
N ILE A 897 53.70 -58.42 15.80
CA ILE A 897 53.29 -57.58 14.66
C ILE A 897 53.77 -58.28 13.37
N SER A 898 52.90 -58.38 12.36
CA SER A 898 53.24 -58.94 11.05
C SER A 898 54.13 -57.99 10.23
N ALA A 899 55.03 -58.55 9.42
CA ALA A 899 56.07 -57.77 8.73
C ALA A 899 55.50 -56.97 7.54
N PRO A 900 55.89 -55.68 7.37
CA PRO A 900 55.54 -54.87 6.20
C PRO A 900 56.36 -55.26 4.95
N SER A 901 56.06 -54.63 3.81
CA SER A 901 56.76 -54.86 2.53
C SER A 901 57.07 -53.55 1.79
N TYR A 902 58.35 -53.27 1.53
CA TYR A 902 58.83 -52.04 0.85
C TYR A 902 59.84 -52.35 -0.27
N VAL A 903 59.72 -51.73 -1.45
CA VAL A 903 60.58 -52.04 -2.62
C VAL A 903 61.67 -50.97 -2.82
N THR A 904 62.93 -51.39 -2.97
CA THR A 904 64.10 -50.55 -3.29
C THR A 904 64.81 -51.02 -4.58
N TYR A 905 65.76 -50.23 -5.09
CA TYR A 905 66.50 -50.48 -6.33
C TYR A 905 68.00 -50.64 -6.05
N ASN A 906 68.61 -51.67 -6.61
CA ASN A 906 70.02 -52.01 -6.40
C ASN A 906 70.89 -51.43 -7.53
N SER A 907 72.19 -51.23 -7.28
CA SER A 907 73.14 -50.63 -8.24
C SER A 907 73.50 -51.51 -9.45
N ASP A 908 73.00 -52.74 -9.52
CA ASP A 908 73.11 -53.65 -10.66
C ASP A 908 71.88 -53.60 -11.60
N GLY A 909 70.86 -52.81 -11.27
CA GLY A 909 69.60 -52.69 -12.00
C GLY A 909 68.46 -53.58 -11.49
N SER A 910 68.68 -54.39 -10.44
CA SER A 910 67.64 -55.21 -9.81
C SER A 910 66.85 -54.45 -8.71
N THR A 911 65.85 -55.10 -8.11
CA THR A 911 65.04 -54.54 -7.01
C THR A 911 64.92 -55.48 -5.83
N THR A 912 64.98 -54.94 -4.61
CA THR A 912 64.88 -55.70 -3.36
C THR A 912 63.54 -55.42 -2.66
N ILE A 913 62.92 -56.46 -2.08
CA ILE A 913 61.80 -56.30 -1.14
C ILE A 913 62.36 -56.37 0.28
N ASN A 914 62.16 -55.29 1.03
CA ASN A 914 62.66 -55.09 2.39
C ASN A 914 61.47 -55.24 3.35
N ASN A 915 61.61 -56.12 4.33
CA ASN A 915 60.54 -56.47 5.28
C ASN A 915 60.48 -55.57 6.53
N ASN A 916 61.26 -54.48 6.53
CA ASN A 916 61.31 -53.49 7.59
C ASN A 916 61.87 -52.16 7.04
N VAL A 917 61.60 -51.04 7.73
CA VAL A 917 61.99 -49.70 7.26
C VAL A 917 63.50 -49.48 7.32
N GLY A 918 64.19 -50.03 8.32
CA GLY A 918 65.64 -49.90 8.50
C GLY A 918 66.39 -50.45 7.28
N SER A 919 66.16 -51.72 6.93
CA SER A 919 66.79 -52.33 5.76
C SER A 919 66.41 -51.64 4.44
N ALA A 920 65.23 -51.00 4.33
CA ALA A 920 64.91 -50.19 3.15
C ALA A 920 65.78 -48.92 3.08
N ILE A 921 66.00 -48.23 4.20
CA ILE A 921 66.87 -47.05 4.31
C ILE A 921 68.35 -47.44 4.12
N ASP A 922 68.81 -48.52 4.75
CA ASP A 922 70.18 -49.03 4.60
C ASP A 922 70.49 -49.37 3.14
N ASN A 923 69.53 -49.99 2.45
CA ASN A 923 69.65 -50.35 1.04
C ASN A 923 69.65 -49.12 0.12
N ILE A 924 68.83 -48.10 0.43
CA ILE A 924 68.87 -46.77 -0.22
C ILE A 924 70.23 -46.08 -0.03
N ASN A 925 70.82 -46.15 1.17
CA ASN A 925 72.11 -45.50 1.45
C ASN A 925 73.31 -46.29 0.89
N ALA A 926 73.25 -47.63 0.87
CA ALA A 926 74.36 -48.49 0.42
C ALA A 926 74.41 -48.71 -1.10
N HIS A 927 73.25 -48.74 -1.78
CA HIS A 927 73.18 -48.97 -3.23
C HIS A 927 72.61 -47.77 -4.01
N GLY A 928 72.08 -46.77 -3.31
CA GLY A 928 71.48 -45.57 -3.90
C GLY A 928 69.98 -45.72 -4.17
N ILE A 929 69.46 -44.76 -4.95
CA ILE A 929 68.07 -44.78 -5.44
C ILE A 929 68.05 -45.05 -6.94
N LYS A 930 66.88 -45.35 -7.50
CA LYS A 930 66.72 -45.52 -8.95
C LYS A 930 67.38 -44.37 -9.72
N TYR A 931 68.25 -44.71 -10.66
CA TYR A 931 69.08 -43.82 -11.49
C TYR A 931 70.31 -43.17 -10.81
N PHE A 932 70.45 -43.21 -9.48
CA PHE A 932 71.58 -42.60 -8.75
C PHE A 932 72.23 -43.63 -7.83
N HIS A 933 73.34 -44.22 -8.29
CA HIS A 933 74.01 -45.34 -7.66
C HIS A 933 75.50 -45.06 -7.44
N ALA A 934 75.98 -45.25 -6.21
CA ALA A 934 77.40 -45.19 -5.85
C ALA A 934 77.80 -46.51 -5.18
N ASN A 935 78.36 -47.45 -5.96
CA ASN A 935 78.74 -48.78 -5.46
C ASN A 935 79.99 -48.69 -4.56
N SER A 936 79.80 -48.48 -3.26
CA SER A 936 80.89 -48.43 -2.27
C SER A 936 80.41 -48.61 -0.83
N THR A 937 81.35 -48.92 0.07
CA THR A 937 81.17 -48.98 1.53
C THR A 937 82.13 -48.04 2.28
N ALA A 938 82.85 -47.19 1.55
CA ALA A 938 83.74 -46.18 2.12
C ALA A 938 82.95 -44.93 2.59
N PRO A 939 83.53 -44.03 3.42
CA PRO A 939 82.82 -42.88 3.98
C PRO A 939 82.15 -41.96 2.95
N ASP A 940 81.11 -41.26 3.40
CA ASP A 940 80.26 -40.41 2.56
C ASP A 940 81.00 -39.17 1.97
N SER A 941 80.37 -38.58 0.97
CA SER A 941 80.68 -37.29 0.37
C SER A 941 80.34 -36.11 1.29
N GLN A 942 80.97 -34.95 1.06
CA GLN A 942 80.78 -33.72 1.83
C GLN A 942 80.76 -32.50 0.90
N ALA A 943 79.57 -31.96 0.63
CA ALA A 943 79.40 -30.65 0.01
C ALA A 943 79.34 -29.58 1.12
N VAL A 944 80.44 -28.86 1.30
CA VAL A 944 80.66 -27.92 2.43
C VAL A 944 80.65 -26.46 1.97
N GLY A 945 81.01 -26.18 0.72
CA GLY A 945 80.84 -24.85 0.11
C GLY A 945 79.38 -24.55 -0.22
N VAL A 946 79.00 -23.27 -0.24
CA VAL A 946 77.67 -22.81 -0.65
C VAL A 946 77.43 -23.17 -2.11
N ASP A 947 76.27 -23.76 -2.40
CA ASP A 947 75.88 -24.29 -3.72
C ASP A 947 76.92 -25.26 -4.35
N SER A 948 77.78 -25.87 -3.51
CA SER A 948 78.76 -26.87 -3.93
C SER A 948 78.12 -28.26 -4.08
N VAL A 949 78.77 -29.13 -4.87
CA VAL A 949 78.31 -30.51 -5.09
C VAL A 949 79.45 -31.49 -4.85
N ALA A 950 79.20 -32.54 -4.07
CA ALA A 950 80.13 -33.65 -3.87
C ALA A 950 79.43 -34.97 -4.22
N ILE A 951 80.06 -35.80 -5.06
CA ILE A 951 79.47 -37.06 -5.55
C ILE A 951 80.51 -38.18 -5.50
N GLY A 952 80.21 -39.21 -4.70
CA GLY A 952 81.05 -40.40 -4.51
C GLY A 952 81.79 -40.40 -3.17
N PRO A 953 82.20 -41.59 -2.68
CA PRO A 953 82.70 -41.75 -1.32
C PRO A 953 83.99 -40.96 -1.06
N ASN A 954 84.09 -40.29 0.08
CA ASN A 954 85.16 -39.36 0.46
C ASN A 954 85.34 -38.16 -0.51
N ALA A 955 84.39 -37.87 -1.41
CA ALA A 955 84.47 -36.65 -2.22
C ALA A 955 84.15 -35.42 -1.34
N ILE A 956 85.00 -34.39 -1.33
CA ILE A 956 84.82 -33.20 -0.47
C ILE A 956 84.91 -31.92 -1.31
N SER A 957 83.81 -31.20 -1.45
CA SER A 957 83.80 -29.86 -2.07
C SER A 957 83.74 -28.79 -0.98
N LYS A 958 84.79 -28.00 -0.82
CA LYS A 958 84.93 -26.99 0.25
C LYS A 958 84.80 -25.55 -0.24
N VAL A 959 84.88 -25.33 -1.55
CA VAL A 959 84.77 -24.01 -2.18
C VAL A 959 83.36 -23.82 -2.71
N ASP A 960 82.82 -22.61 -2.57
CA ASP A 960 81.49 -22.26 -3.08
C ASP A 960 81.41 -22.49 -4.60
N GLY A 961 80.22 -22.85 -5.09
CA GLY A 961 79.94 -23.15 -6.50
C GLY A 961 80.78 -24.27 -7.14
N SER A 962 81.59 -24.99 -6.36
CA SER A 962 82.60 -25.93 -6.85
C SER A 962 82.15 -27.39 -6.70
N ILE A 963 82.72 -28.28 -7.53
CA ILE A 963 82.28 -29.68 -7.62
C ILE A 963 83.42 -30.64 -7.31
N ALA A 964 83.21 -31.56 -6.38
CA ALA A 964 84.10 -32.69 -6.11
C ALA A 964 83.48 -33.99 -6.66
N LEU A 965 84.02 -34.49 -7.77
CA LEU A 965 83.41 -35.59 -8.53
C LEU A 965 84.28 -36.86 -8.52
N GLY A 966 83.72 -37.96 -8.01
CA GLY A 966 84.38 -39.25 -7.90
C GLY A 966 85.08 -39.48 -6.56
N SER A 967 85.34 -40.76 -6.25
CA SER A 967 85.86 -41.19 -4.94
C SER A 967 87.14 -40.45 -4.51
N GLY A 968 87.15 -39.88 -3.32
CA GLY A 968 88.31 -39.16 -2.76
C GLY A 968 88.72 -37.89 -3.53
N SER A 969 87.86 -37.34 -4.38
CA SER A 969 88.13 -36.04 -5.04
C SER A 969 87.94 -34.89 -4.04
N VAL A 970 88.86 -33.92 -4.02
CA VAL A 970 88.80 -32.77 -3.10
C VAL A 970 88.87 -31.46 -3.91
N ALA A 971 87.87 -30.60 -3.76
CA ALA A 971 87.82 -29.26 -4.33
C ALA A 971 87.96 -28.21 -3.21
N ASP A 972 89.21 -27.87 -2.85
CA ASP A 972 89.54 -27.00 -1.72
C ASP A 972 90.47 -25.82 -2.05
N ARG A 973 90.72 -25.58 -3.34
CA ARG A 973 91.52 -24.44 -3.83
C ARG A 973 90.66 -23.48 -4.64
N ALA A 974 90.76 -22.20 -4.29
CA ALA A 974 90.32 -21.10 -5.14
C ALA A 974 91.09 -21.07 -6.48
N VAL A 975 90.53 -20.36 -7.45
CA VAL A 975 91.02 -20.29 -8.84
C VAL A 975 92.47 -19.80 -8.91
N VAL A 976 93.25 -20.37 -9.84
CA VAL A 976 94.66 -19.98 -10.08
C VAL A 976 94.76 -18.57 -10.69
N PRO A 977 95.90 -17.87 -10.55
CA PRO A 977 96.05 -16.49 -11.02
C PRO A 977 95.70 -16.31 -12.50
N SER A 978 94.93 -15.26 -12.79
CA SER A 978 94.42 -14.94 -14.13
C SER A 978 95.46 -14.36 -15.08
N SER A 979 96.73 -14.24 -14.69
CA SER A 979 97.84 -14.02 -15.62
C SER A 979 99.17 -14.51 -15.03
N GLY A 980 100.15 -14.78 -15.90
CA GLY A 980 101.45 -15.31 -15.51
C GLY A 980 102.41 -15.44 -16.68
N ILE A 981 103.58 -16.06 -16.44
CA ILE A 981 104.60 -16.32 -17.47
C ILE A 981 105.08 -17.77 -17.38
N LEU A 982 104.89 -18.52 -18.47
CA LEU A 982 105.46 -19.84 -18.68
C LEU A 982 106.90 -19.69 -19.20
N ARG A 983 107.87 -20.25 -18.48
CA ARG A 983 109.28 -20.26 -18.91
C ARG A 983 109.59 -21.55 -19.67
N ASN A 984 109.99 -21.40 -20.93
CA ASN A 984 110.43 -22.50 -21.79
C ASN A 984 111.93 -22.32 -22.10
N GLY A 985 112.78 -22.97 -21.30
CA GLY A 985 114.22 -22.70 -21.31
C GLY A 985 114.50 -21.23 -20.96
N SER A 986 115.19 -20.52 -21.85
CA SER A 986 115.44 -19.08 -21.75
C SER A 986 114.28 -18.20 -22.26
N ALA A 987 113.29 -18.78 -22.96
CA ALA A 987 112.11 -18.04 -23.42
C ALA A 987 111.08 -17.86 -22.29
N SER A 988 110.33 -16.77 -22.34
CA SER A 988 109.28 -16.43 -21.37
C SER A 988 108.00 -16.07 -22.13
N ILE A 989 107.00 -16.92 -22.05
CA ILE A 989 105.71 -16.81 -22.74
C ILE A 989 104.67 -16.33 -21.72
N PRO A 990 104.18 -15.08 -21.79
CA PRO A 990 103.08 -14.64 -20.95
C PRO A 990 101.77 -15.34 -21.32
N PHE A 991 100.92 -15.60 -20.33
CA PHE A 991 99.50 -15.92 -20.51
C PHE A 991 98.66 -14.96 -19.68
N ASP A 992 97.47 -14.63 -20.18
CA ASP A 992 96.52 -13.75 -19.52
C ASP A 992 95.10 -14.25 -19.84
N THR A 993 94.27 -14.32 -18.81
CA THR A 993 92.86 -14.72 -18.81
C THR A 993 92.04 -13.79 -17.90
N THR A 994 92.48 -12.54 -17.71
CA THR A 994 91.77 -11.50 -16.94
C THR A 994 90.51 -10.99 -17.64
N ASP A 995 90.26 -11.41 -18.88
CA ASP A 995 89.06 -11.14 -19.68
C ASP A 995 87.84 -11.98 -19.25
N GLN A 996 88.01 -13.00 -18.41
CA GLN A 996 86.95 -13.94 -17.99
C GLN A 996 86.75 -13.98 -16.46
N THR A 997 85.52 -14.25 -16.03
CA THR A 997 85.15 -14.45 -14.61
C THR A 997 84.92 -15.94 -14.33
N LEU A 998 85.65 -16.51 -13.36
CA LEU A 998 85.50 -17.92 -12.97
C LEU A 998 84.71 -18.05 -11.66
N LEU A 999 83.70 -18.93 -11.67
CA LEU A 999 82.70 -19.06 -10.58
C LEU A 999 83.04 -20.16 -9.54
N GLY A 1000 83.99 -21.05 -9.85
CA GLY A 1000 84.32 -22.21 -9.02
C GLY A 1000 85.26 -23.17 -9.77
N ALA A 1001 85.53 -24.34 -9.20
CA ALA A 1001 86.38 -25.36 -9.80
C ALA A 1001 85.74 -26.75 -9.75
N VAL A 1002 85.97 -27.57 -10.78
CA VAL A 1002 85.63 -29.01 -10.76
C VAL A 1002 86.90 -29.80 -10.45
N SER A 1003 86.90 -30.52 -9.33
CA SER A 1003 87.99 -31.41 -8.94
C SER A 1003 87.61 -32.87 -9.12
N VAL A 1004 88.49 -33.61 -9.80
CA VAL A 1004 88.38 -35.06 -10.06
C VAL A 1004 89.44 -35.88 -9.31
N GLY A 1005 90.13 -35.27 -8.35
CA GLY A 1005 91.16 -35.90 -7.53
C GLY A 1005 91.52 -35.06 -6.30
N ASP A 1006 92.58 -35.41 -5.59
CA ASP A 1006 93.10 -34.67 -4.43
C ASP A 1006 94.57 -34.29 -4.67
N ALA A 1007 94.83 -32.99 -4.75
CA ALA A 1007 96.17 -32.46 -5.00
C ALA A 1007 97.12 -32.61 -3.79
N THR A 1008 96.58 -32.63 -2.57
CA THR A 1008 97.33 -32.81 -1.32
C THR A 1008 97.82 -34.25 -1.20
N ASN A 1009 96.93 -35.22 -1.46
CA ASN A 1009 97.27 -36.64 -1.52
C ASN A 1009 97.85 -37.10 -2.87
N LYS A 1010 97.98 -36.18 -3.84
CA LYS A 1010 98.52 -36.38 -5.20
C LYS A 1010 97.79 -37.45 -6.02
N THR A 1011 96.52 -37.69 -5.74
CA THR A 1011 95.67 -38.60 -6.52
C THR A 1011 94.97 -37.80 -7.61
N TYR A 1012 95.19 -38.14 -8.87
CA TYR A 1012 94.60 -37.42 -10.00
C TYR A 1012 93.93 -38.40 -10.95
N ARG A 1013 92.74 -38.04 -11.47
CA ARG A 1013 92.08 -38.78 -12.54
C ARG A 1013 92.41 -38.18 -13.89
N GLN A 1014 92.71 -39.04 -14.85
CA GLN A 1014 92.71 -38.66 -16.26
C GLN A 1014 91.26 -38.45 -16.69
N ILE A 1015 90.96 -37.28 -17.26
CA ILE A 1015 89.69 -37.06 -17.95
C ILE A 1015 89.84 -37.65 -19.36
N THR A 1016 89.04 -38.66 -19.68
CA THR A 1016 89.09 -39.41 -20.94
C THR A 1016 87.86 -39.11 -21.81
N ASN A 1017 87.96 -39.41 -23.10
CA ASN A 1017 86.92 -39.10 -24.11
C ASN A 1017 86.57 -37.60 -24.24
N VAL A 1018 87.48 -36.72 -23.82
CA VAL A 1018 87.44 -35.29 -24.14
C VAL A 1018 87.69 -35.13 -25.65
N ALA A 1019 86.83 -34.37 -26.33
CA ALA A 1019 87.04 -34.01 -27.73
C ALA A 1019 88.08 -32.88 -27.84
N ASP A 1020 88.76 -32.76 -28.99
CA ASP A 1020 89.73 -31.69 -29.22
C ASP A 1020 89.06 -30.31 -29.10
N GLY A 1021 89.60 -29.46 -28.22
CA GLY A 1021 89.10 -28.12 -27.96
C GLY A 1021 89.33 -27.17 -29.14
N THR A 1022 88.37 -26.29 -29.41
CA THR A 1022 88.41 -25.33 -30.53
C THR A 1022 88.28 -23.87 -30.09
N GLY A 1023 87.68 -23.61 -28.92
CA GLY A 1023 87.73 -22.33 -28.21
C GLY A 1023 88.89 -22.24 -27.22
N GLN A 1024 89.16 -21.04 -26.71
CA GLN A 1024 90.28 -20.78 -25.78
C GLN A 1024 90.04 -21.33 -24.36
N GLN A 1025 88.78 -21.62 -24.01
CA GLN A 1025 88.35 -22.14 -22.71
C GLN A 1025 88.05 -23.65 -22.77
N ASP A 1026 88.16 -24.28 -23.94
CA ASP A 1026 87.97 -25.73 -24.09
C ASP A 1026 89.16 -26.50 -23.50
N ALA A 1027 88.89 -27.68 -22.93
CA ALA A 1027 89.94 -28.57 -22.44
C ALA A 1027 90.70 -29.20 -23.62
N VAL A 1028 91.94 -28.77 -23.86
CA VAL A 1028 92.80 -29.32 -24.92
C VAL A 1028 93.22 -30.77 -24.63
N THR A 1029 93.19 -31.62 -25.66
CA THR A 1029 93.68 -33.00 -25.56
C THR A 1029 95.20 -33.05 -25.70
N VAL A 1030 95.84 -34.14 -25.26
CA VAL A 1030 97.31 -34.31 -25.39
C VAL A 1030 97.76 -34.16 -26.85
N ARG A 1031 96.95 -34.61 -27.82
CA ARG A 1031 97.19 -34.49 -29.27
C ARG A 1031 97.29 -33.03 -29.75
N GLN A 1032 96.71 -32.08 -29.02
CA GLN A 1032 96.77 -30.65 -29.36
C GLN A 1032 97.95 -29.93 -28.68
N LEU A 1033 98.64 -30.61 -27.76
CA LEU A 1033 99.78 -30.08 -27.00
C LEU A 1033 101.13 -30.67 -27.47
N THR A 1034 101.10 -31.76 -28.25
CA THR A 1034 102.25 -32.44 -28.87
C THR A 1034 102.38 -32.13 -30.36
#